data_AF-A0A480A1D6-F1
#
_entry.id   AF-A0A480A1D6-F1
#
_cell.length_a   1.000
_cell.length_b   1.000
_cell.length_c   1.000
_cell.angle_alpha   90.00
_cell.angle_beta   90.00
_cell.angle_gamma   90.00
#
_symmetry.space_group_name_H-M   'P 1'
#
loop_
_entity.id
_entity.type
_entity.pdbx_description
1 polymer ?
#
loop_
_entity_poly.entity_id
_entity_poly.type
_entity_poly.pdbx_seq_one_letter_code
_entity_poly.pdbx_strand_id
1 'polypeptide(L)'
;MVQEQSTDVIRINARRTDVFDIFNFKYYIGPNPYLDTGALVFDFSLTEFQDPLPIEDYIDVISDFYPHLAEQRYQLYADLFARVVSEVSKLDIGLYLNLWSITAYHSYVRIAIQALHEGTARAVVYLVWDWLESITKDEYFPFEERLIKLQNKFRESVYGGPTVYALWQAAYQQGIPTCYLWEEGLMQYGYGKKQVRGVATTFDIDSHLDSEFTTRKDDCKEFLERLGFPVPKGDIVTSETEALDIARKIGYPVAIKPVVGHKGIGVTPNVNDSRKLKSAYNFAVLAIPEDESIRIIMEQSISGRDFRLLCVNGKFVAATERRPPSVVGNGYSTIRELIKKENRKPERRDTPTSSMSKIVIDEAMERYLYEQRLDVDSIIERDRIIYLTKVANISSGGISINATNKIHPDNIILAEEIAQHFRLTCLGIDVITKNISHSWKNGNFAILEINAAPGIFMHLNPAIGTSVDVPAHILSTFFPSAQDARIPIITFNKITVLELQAIIDQILLQHPQIKIGAVCREGIFINRCQKFWSQEYNRNIQTLLRHPQLDLLIAEYAEDTLESEGMVYKGSNIVVLDNPTETEMILLRDAIDGSIVIIKKDNNVSILHKGASEDLILDVETDFFNVYLPAIEQTITIAGDW
;
A
#
# COMPACT_ATOMS: atom_id res chain seq x y z
N MET A 1 -14.56 -16.69 -5.80
CA MET A 1 -14.60 -15.23 -5.98
C MET A 1 -13.17 -14.85 -6.29
N VAL A 2 -12.67 -15.17 -7.49
CA VAL A 2 -12.77 -14.38 -8.73
C VAL A 2 -12.23 -12.98 -8.42
N GLN A 3 -11.17 -12.56 -9.13
CA GLN A 3 -10.80 -11.15 -9.32
C GLN A 3 -12.08 -10.30 -9.39
N GLU A 4 -12.05 -9.01 -9.12
CA GLU A 4 -13.10 -8.17 -9.73
C GLU A 4 -13.01 -8.37 -11.25
N GLN A 5 -13.70 -9.40 -11.77
CA GLN A 5 -13.96 -9.59 -13.17
C GLN A 5 -14.70 -8.32 -13.51
N SER A 6 -13.99 -7.43 -14.19
CA SER A 6 -14.49 -6.17 -14.67
C SER A 6 -15.86 -6.42 -15.30
N THR A 7 -16.92 -6.12 -14.56
CA THR A 7 -18.31 -6.15 -15.05
C THR A 7 -18.59 -4.93 -15.92
N ASP A 8 -17.55 -4.15 -16.26
CA ASP A 8 -17.64 -3.07 -17.22
C ASP A 8 -18.22 -3.63 -18.52
N VAL A 9 -19.40 -3.11 -18.88
CA VAL A 9 -20.10 -3.37 -20.13
C VAL A 9 -19.08 -3.32 -21.27
N ILE A 10 -19.03 -4.37 -22.09
CA ILE A 10 -18.20 -4.40 -23.31
C ILE A 10 -18.55 -3.14 -24.12
N ARG A 11 -17.70 -2.12 -24.05
CA ARG A 11 -17.86 -0.89 -24.82
C ARG A 11 -17.65 -1.24 -26.29
N ILE A 12 -18.56 -0.76 -27.14
CA ILE A 12 -18.38 -0.83 -28.59
C ILE A 12 -17.32 0.20 -28.94
N ASN A 13 -16.08 -0.26 -29.10
CA ASN A 13 -14.98 0.51 -29.66
C ASN A 13 -15.09 0.50 -31.20
N ALA A 14 -14.38 1.41 -31.89
CA ALA A 14 -14.46 1.58 -33.35
C ALA A 14 -15.89 1.83 -33.88
N ARG A 15 -16.61 2.80 -33.31
CA ARG A 15 -17.84 3.30 -33.97
C ARG A 15 -17.44 3.88 -35.33
N ARG A 16 -18.40 3.97 -36.26
CA ARG A 16 -18.17 4.63 -37.57
C ARG A 16 -17.69 6.09 -37.49
N THR A 17 -17.76 6.68 -36.30
CA THR A 17 -17.32 8.04 -36.02
C THR A 17 -15.98 8.08 -35.27
N ASP A 18 -15.36 6.94 -34.97
CA ASP A 18 -14.13 6.90 -34.20
C ASP A 18 -12.93 6.77 -35.15
N VAL A 19 -11.82 7.43 -34.84
CA VAL A 19 -10.54 7.35 -35.58
C VAL A 19 -9.68 6.21 -35.07
N PHE A 20 -9.70 5.99 -33.75
CA PHE A 20 -8.87 5.01 -33.07
C PHE A 20 -9.69 3.81 -32.61
N ASP A 21 -9.12 2.62 -32.73
CA ASP A 21 -9.66 1.40 -32.14
C ASP A 21 -8.74 0.89 -31.03
N ILE A 22 -9.36 0.34 -29.99
CA ILE A 22 -8.68 -0.32 -28.86
C ILE A 22 -9.37 -1.66 -28.58
N PHE A 23 -8.63 -2.76 -28.58
CA PHE A 23 -9.22 -4.09 -28.46
C PHE A 23 -8.26 -5.08 -27.79
N ASN A 24 -8.68 -6.34 -27.63
CA ASN A 24 -7.88 -7.42 -27.02
C ASN A 24 -7.26 -7.09 -25.65
N PHE A 25 -8.03 -6.42 -24.79
CA PHE A 25 -7.58 -6.08 -23.45
C PHE A 25 -7.26 -7.30 -22.59
N LYS A 26 -6.15 -7.22 -21.88
CA LYS A 26 -5.65 -8.27 -21.03
C LYS A 26 -4.88 -7.73 -19.84
N TYR A 27 -5.21 -8.22 -18.65
CA TYR A 27 -4.52 -7.85 -17.43
C TYR A 27 -3.60 -8.97 -16.96
N TYR A 28 -2.33 -8.63 -16.75
CA TYR A 28 -1.32 -9.50 -16.17
C TYR A 28 -1.02 -9.04 -14.74
N ILE A 29 -1.03 -9.98 -13.79
CA ILE A 29 -0.79 -9.67 -12.37
C ILE A 29 0.70 -9.40 -12.09
N GLY A 30 1.60 -10.09 -12.79
CA GLY A 30 3.05 -10.01 -12.61
C GLY A 30 3.80 -9.86 -13.93
N PRO A 31 5.08 -10.30 -14.00
CA PRO A 31 5.86 -10.27 -15.23
C PRO A 31 5.12 -10.94 -16.38
N ASN A 32 5.23 -10.38 -17.56
CA ASN A 32 4.54 -10.83 -18.77
C ASN A 32 5.42 -10.55 -20.00
N PRO A 33 5.02 -10.98 -21.20
CA PRO A 33 5.87 -10.81 -22.37
C PRO A 33 6.29 -9.36 -22.66
N TYR A 34 5.50 -8.38 -22.22
CA TYR A 34 5.68 -6.98 -22.57
C TYR A 34 6.34 -6.14 -21.46
N LEU A 35 6.12 -6.50 -20.20
CA LEU A 35 6.66 -5.81 -19.02
C LEU A 35 7.06 -6.80 -17.91
N ASP A 36 8.07 -6.45 -17.13
CA ASP A 36 8.56 -7.21 -15.96
C ASP A 36 7.70 -7.03 -14.70
N THR A 37 6.49 -6.51 -14.86
CA THR A 37 5.57 -6.12 -13.80
C THR A 37 4.13 -6.31 -14.26
N GLY A 38 3.18 -6.29 -13.30
CA GLY A 38 1.75 -6.28 -13.61
C GLY A 38 1.39 -5.14 -14.57
N ALA A 39 0.59 -5.47 -15.57
CA ALA A 39 0.33 -4.60 -16.71
C ALA A 39 -1.06 -4.83 -17.31
N LEU A 40 -1.65 -3.76 -17.83
CA LEU A 40 -2.77 -3.84 -18.76
C LEU A 40 -2.21 -3.75 -20.18
N VAL A 41 -2.51 -4.76 -20.98
CA VAL A 41 -2.08 -4.90 -22.37
C VAL A 41 -3.30 -4.85 -23.27
N PHE A 42 -3.21 -4.12 -24.38
CA PHE A 42 -4.28 -3.99 -25.35
C PHE A 42 -3.70 -3.65 -26.73
N ASP A 43 -4.47 -3.91 -27.76
CA ASP A 43 -4.12 -3.60 -29.14
C ASP A 43 -4.75 -2.26 -29.54
N PHE A 44 -4.02 -1.48 -30.33
CA PHE A 44 -4.38 -0.14 -30.79
C PHE A 44 -4.21 -0.06 -32.32
N SER A 45 -5.20 0.47 -33.02
CA SER A 45 -5.13 0.69 -34.47
C SER A 45 -5.95 1.91 -34.91
N LEU A 46 -5.80 2.30 -36.18
CA LEU A 46 -6.69 3.27 -36.83
C LEU A 46 -7.88 2.52 -37.44
N THR A 47 -9.07 3.12 -37.44
CA THR A 47 -10.34 2.48 -37.86
C THR A 47 -10.65 2.61 -39.35
N GLU A 48 -9.84 3.38 -40.10
CA GLU A 48 -10.06 3.78 -41.51
C GLU A 48 -11.39 4.54 -41.79
N PHE A 49 -12.27 4.75 -40.79
CA PHE A 49 -13.55 5.43 -40.98
C PHE A 49 -13.44 6.95 -41.04
N GLN A 50 -12.44 7.52 -40.37
CA GLN A 50 -12.17 8.95 -40.30
C GLN A 50 -10.66 9.18 -40.23
N ASP A 51 -10.18 10.26 -40.86
CA ASP A 51 -8.76 10.63 -40.82
C ASP A 51 -8.40 11.24 -39.45
N PRO A 52 -7.27 10.83 -38.85
CA PRO A 52 -6.75 11.48 -37.64
C PRO A 52 -6.27 12.91 -37.93
N LEU A 53 -6.30 13.76 -36.91
CA LEU A 53 -5.58 15.03 -36.94
C LEU A 53 -4.06 14.79 -36.92
N PRO A 54 -3.23 15.73 -37.38
CA PRO A 54 -1.80 15.74 -37.08
C PRO A 54 -1.50 15.48 -35.59
N ILE A 55 -0.42 14.75 -35.30
CA ILE A 55 -0.02 14.42 -33.93
C ILE A 55 0.17 15.69 -33.08
N GLU A 56 0.70 16.75 -33.69
CA GLU A 56 0.95 18.05 -33.06
C GLU A 56 -0.34 18.69 -32.53
N ASP A 57 -1.45 18.57 -33.26
CA ASP A 57 -2.74 19.15 -32.85
C ASP A 57 -3.30 18.44 -31.60
N TYR A 58 -3.07 17.12 -31.48
CA TYR A 58 -3.40 16.40 -30.24
C TYR A 58 -2.51 16.85 -29.08
N ILE A 59 -1.21 17.01 -29.32
CA ILE A 59 -0.24 17.42 -28.30
C ILE A 59 -0.60 18.80 -27.74
N ASP A 60 -0.98 19.74 -28.60
CA ASP A 60 -1.34 21.11 -28.19
C ASP A 60 -2.43 21.08 -27.11
N VAL A 61 -3.53 20.34 -27.33
CA VAL A 61 -4.62 20.22 -26.34
C VAL A 61 -4.21 19.43 -25.10
N ILE A 62 -3.45 18.34 -25.27
CA ILE A 62 -3.02 17.48 -24.15
C ILE A 62 -2.04 18.23 -23.23
N SER A 63 -1.20 19.09 -23.81
CA SER A 63 -0.17 19.82 -23.09
C SER A 63 -0.72 20.87 -22.12
N ASP A 64 -1.97 21.31 -22.29
CA ASP A 64 -2.67 22.15 -21.31
C ASP A 64 -2.78 21.46 -19.94
N PHE A 65 -2.88 20.12 -19.93
CA PHE A 65 -2.94 19.31 -18.72
C PHE A 65 -1.57 18.71 -18.35
N TYR A 66 -0.80 18.29 -19.36
CA TYR A 66 0.50 17.62 -19.17
C TYR A 66 1.60 18.29 -20.01
N PRO A 67 2.14 19.45 -19.57
CA PRO A 67 3.04 20.27 -20.39
C PRO A 67 4.32 19.55 -20.84
N HIS A 68 4.84 18.64 -20.03
CA HIS A 68 6.05 17.86 -20.33
C HIS A 68 5.89 16.90 -21.51
N LEU A 69 4.66 16.60 -21.94
CA LEU A 69 4.43 15.77 -23.12
C LEU A 69 4.74 16.50 -24.43
N ALA A 70 4.70 17.83 -24.45
CA ALA A 70 5.09 18.64 -25.61
C ALA A 70 6.61 18.69 -25.83
N GLU A 71 7.40 18.33 -24.83
CA GLU A 71 8.87 18.27 -24.92
C GLU A 71 9.37 17.02 -25.66
N GLN A 72 8.48 16.07 -25.95
CA GLN A 72 8.79 14.78 -26.56
C GLN A 72 8.36 14.75 -28.03
N ARG A 73 9.00 13.90 -28.84
CA ARG A 73 8.60 13.66 -30.24
C ARG A 73 8.00 12.27 -30.38
N TYR A 74 6.88 12.19 -31.09
CA TYR A 74 6.15 10.94 -31.35
C TYR A 74 6.11 10.69 -32.85
N GLN A 75 6.42 9.46 -33.26
CA GLN A 75 6.43 9.09 -34.68
C GLN A 75 5.11 8.42 -35.10
N LEU A 76 4.48 7.70 -34.18
CA LEU A 76 3.21 7.01 -34.39
C LEU A 76 2.16 7.52 -33.40
N TYR A 77 0.88 7.49 -33.80
CA TYR A 77 -0.24 7.76 -32.89
C TYR A 77 -0.25 6.81 -31.68
N ALA A 78 0.21 5.58 -31.87
CA ALA A 78 0.35 4.61 -30.79
C ALA A 78 1.38 5.07 -29.72
N ASP A 79 2.46 5.76 -30.13
CA ASP A 79 3.46 6.30 -29.20
C ASP A 79 2.85 7.38 -28.32
N LEU A 80 2.14 8.33 -28.94
CA LEU A 80 1.41 9.38 -28.24
C LEU A 80 0.37 8.77 -27.31
N PHE A 81 -0.45 7.85 -27.82
CA PHE A 81 -1.50 7.19 -27.05
C PHE A 81 -0.95 6.48 -25.81
N ALA A 82 0.07 5.61 -25.98
CA ALA A 82 0.70 4.89 -24.89
C ALA A 82 1.30 5.85 -23.84
N ARG A 83 1.95 6.92 -24.29
CA ARG A 83 2.55 7.92 -23.40
C ARG A 83 1.50 8.66 -22.58
N VAL A 84 0.41 9.09 -23.22
CA VAL A 84 -0.69 9.79 -22.54
C VAL A 84 -1.36 8.86 -21.54
N VAL A 85 -1.65 7.61 -21.93
CA VAL A 85 -2.20 6.61 -21.00
C VAL A 85 -1.26 6.38 -19.81
N SER A 86 0.05 6.27 -20.05
CA SER A 86 1.03 6.09 -18.97
C SER A 86 1.02 7.26 -17.98
N GLU A 87 0.94 8.51 -18.46
CA GLU A 87 0.84 9.69 -17.57
C GLU A 87 -0.50 9.76 -16.83
N VAL A 88 -1.62 9.62 -17.54
CA VAL A 88 -2.95 9.66 -16.92
C VAL A 88 -3.14 8.50 -15.93
N SER A 89 -2.45 7.37 -16.13
CA SER A 89 -2.48 6.22 -15.19
C SER A 89 -1.93 6.57 -13.81
N LYS A 90 -1.14 7.65 -13.68
CA LYS A 90 -0.68 8.17 -12.38
C LYS A 90 -1.78 8.91 -11.62
N LEU A 91 -2.90 9.19 -12.30
CA LEU A 91 -4.14 9.80 -11.82
C LEU A 91 -3.96 11.17 -11.14
N ASP A 92 -2.82 11.83 -11.30
CA ASP A 92 -2.40 13.02 -10.54
C ASP A 92 -2.47 12.84 -9.02
N ILE A 93 -2.32 11.59 -8.57
CA ILE A 93 -2.27 11.22 -7.15
C ILE A 93 -0.92 10.60 -6.78
N GLY A 94 0.12 10.82 -7.58
CA GLY A 94 1.48 10.39 -7.27
C GLY A 94 1.68 8.88 -7.28
N LEU A 95 0.91 8.14 -8.11
CA LEU A 95 1.13 6.71 -8.26
C LEU A 95 2.45 6.44 -8.98
N TYR A 96 3.25 5.53 -8.43
CA TYR A 96 4.47 4.99 -9.01
C TYR A 96 4.14 3.96 -10.12
N LEU A 97 3.68 4.47 -11.26
CA LEU A 97 3.39 3.69 -12.47
C LEU A 97 4.14 4.36 -13.63
N ASN A 98 5.32 3.83 -13.96
CA ASN A 98 6.27 4.49 -14.84
C ASN A 98 6.70 3.63 -16.03
N LEU A 99 6.24 2.39 -16.12
CA LEU A 99 6.64 1.47 -17.18
C LEU A 99 5.55 1.35 -18.24
N TRP A 100 5.96 1.41 -19.50
CA TRP A 100 5.15 1.06 -20.65
C TRP A 100 6.03 0.49 -21.76
N SER A 101 5.42 -0.29 -22.66
CA SER A 101 6.08 -0.78 -23.86
C SER A 101 5.10 -0.82 -25.03
N ILE A 102 5.67 -0.83 -26.24
CA ILE A 102 4.94 -0.81 -27.50
C ILE A 102 5.57 -1.84 -28.42
N THR A 103 4.75 -2.70 -29.01
CA THR A 103 5.17 -3.73 -29.96
C THR A 103 4.35 -3.60 -31.24
N ALA A 104 5.01 -3.32 -32.37
CA ALA A 104 4.35 -3.15 -33.65
C ALA A 104 4.05 -4.49 -34.33
N TYR A 105 2.81 -4.68 -34.77
CA TYR A 105 2.38 -5.77 -35.63
C TYR A 105 1.92 -5.22 -37.00
N HIS A 106 1.59 -6.10 -37.95
CA HIS A 106 1.29 -5.67 -39.31
C HIS A 106 0.07 -4.75 -39.43
N SER A 107 -0.98 -4.99 -38.64
CA SER A 107 -2.26 -4.25 -38.71
C SER A 107 -2.63 -3.49 -37.43
N TYR A 108 -1.86 -3.63 -36.37
CA TYR A 108 -2.11 -2.97 -35.09
C TYR A 108 -0.80 -2.81 -34.30
N VAL A 109 -0.85 -2.01 -33.24
CA VAL A 109 0.23 -1.84 -32.29
C VAL A 109 -0.24 -2.33 -30.93
N ARG A 110 0.51 -3.24 -30.31
CA ARG A 110 0.23 -3.70 -28.96
C ARG A 110 0.90 -2.77 -27.95
N ILE A 111 0.11 -2.29 -26.99
CA ILE A 111 0.56 -1.38 -25.93
C ILE A 111 0.43 -2.11 -24.60
N ALA A 112 1.48 -2.05 -23.78
CA ALA A 112 1.46 -2.52 -22.40
C ALA A 112 1.73 -1.36 -21.46
N ILE A 113 0.88 -1.17 -20.46
CA ILE A 113 1.01 -0.11 -19.45
C ILE A 113 1.06 -0.77 -18.07
N GLN A 114 2.02 -0.38 -17.24
CA GLN A 114 2.10 -0.83 -15.86
C GLN A 114 0.79 -0.53 -15.12
N ALA A 115 0.22 -1.55 -14.48
CA ALA A 115 -1.07 -1.44 -13.83
C ALA A 115 -1.07 -2.21 -12.50
N LEU A 116 -1.61 -1.57 -11.47
CA LEU A 116 -1.82 -2.18 -10.15
C LEU A 116 -3.24 -2.71 -9.98
N HIS A 117 -4.22 -2.07 -10.63
CA HIS A 117 -5.63 -2.40 -10.54
C HIS A 117 -6.27 -2.37 -11.93
N GLU A 118 -6.76 -3.52 -12.39
CA GLU A 118 -7.31 -3.68 -13.74
C GLU A 118 -8.44 -2.68 -14.02
N GLY A 119 -9.45 -2.63 -13.14
CA GLY A 119 -10.64 -1.81 -13.35
C GLY A 119 -10.33 -0.31 -13.45
N THR A 120 -9.28 0.15 -12.76
CA THR A 120 -8.80 1.54 -12.86
C THR A 120 -8.01 1.75 -14.15
N ALA A 121 -7.04 0.87 -14.46
CA ALA A 121 -6.20 1.01 -15.65
C ALA A 121 -7.04 0.96 -16.94
N ARG A 122 -8.03 0.06 -17.01
CA ARG A 122 -8.95 -0.04 -18.15
C ARG A 122 -9.78 1.23 -18.32
N ALA A 123 -10.27 1.79 -17.22
CA ALA A 123 -11.02 3.04 -17.24
C ALA A 123 -10.16 4.25 -17.64
N VAL A 124 -8.86 4.25 -17.32
CA VAL A 124 -7.89 5.24 -17.82
C VAL A 124 -7.75 5.13 -19.33
N VAL A 125 -7.53 3.91 -19.87
CA VAL A 125 -7.40 3.71 -21.33
C VAL A 125 -8.64 4.22 -22.07
N TYR A 126 -9.84 3.91 -21.56
CA TYR A 126 -11.08 4.43 -22.15
C TYR A 126 -11.23 5.94 -22.03
N LEU A 127 -10.76 6.56 -20.93
CA LEU A 127 -10.79 8.01 -20.79
C LEU A 127 -9.88 8.68 -21.82
N VAL A 128 -8.65 8.19 -21.98
CA VAL A 128 -7.70 8.73 -22.96
C VAL A 128 -8.23 8.53 -24.38
N TRP A 129 -8.80 7.37 -24.68
CA TRP A 129 -9.44 7.12 -25.96
C TRP A 129 -10.60 8.09 -26.23
N ASP A 130 -11.56 8.21 -25.30
CA ASP A 130 -12.66 9.17 -25.44
C ASP A 130 -12.13 10.61 -25.59
N TRP A 131 -11.02 10.96 -24.93
CA TRP A 131 -10.42 12.29 -24.98
C TRP A 131 -9.82 12.60 -26.36
N LEU A 132 -9.01 11.69 -26.91
CA LEU A 132 -8.45 11.85 -28.26
C LEU A 132 -9.55 11.89 -29.32
N GLU A 133 -10.61 11.08 -29.17
CA GLU A 133 -11.78 11.12 -30.04
C GLU A 133 -12.51 12.48 -30.00
N SER A 134 -12.67 13.07 -28.80
CA SER A 134 -13.25 14.40 -28.66
C SER A 134 -12.36 15.49 -29.25
N ILE A 135 -11.03 15.38 -29.19
CA ILE A 135 -10.11 16.31 -29.86
C ILE A 135 -10.30 16.26 -31.37
N THR A 136 -10.35 15.06 -31.97
CA THR A 136 -10.62 14.89 -33.41
C THR A 136 -11.94 15.56 -33.84
N LYS A 137 -12.96 15.51 -32.99
CA LYS A 137 -14.30 16.03 -33.27
C LYS A 137 -14.50 17.50 -32.89
N ASP A 138 -13.47 18.14 -32.32
CA ASP A 138 -13.56 19.48 -31.73
C ASP A 138 -14.73 19.61 -30.72
N GLU A 139 -14.90 18.56 -29.90
CA GLU A 139 -15.96 18.47 -28.88
C GLU A 139 -15.42 18.79 -27.48
N TYR A 140 -16.24 19.46 -26.68
CA TYR A 140 -15.90 19.71 -25.27
C TYR A 140 -15.76 18.39 -24.49
N PHE A 141 -14.59 18.19 -23.88
CA PHE A 141 -14.30 17.04 -23.03
C PHE A 141 -14.09 17.47 -21.58
N PRO A 142 -14.95 17.06 -20.62
CA PRO A 142 -14.78 17.40 -19.21
C PRO A 142 -13.68 16.53 -18.55
N PHE A 143 -12.42 16.77 -18.92
CA PHE A 143 -11.27 15.96 -18.52
C PHE A 143 -11.12 15.86 -17.00
N GLU A 144 -11.09 17.00 -16.30
CA GLU A 144 -10.89 17.06 -14.86
C GLU A 144 -11.99 16.31 -14.09
N GLU A 145 -13.26 16.47 -14.47
CA GLU A 145 -14.38 15.79 -13.81
C GLU A 145 -14.31 14.26 -13.98
N ARG A 146 -13.90 13.80 -15.17
CA ARG A 146 -13.72 12.38 -15.44
C ARG A 146 -12.49 11.83 -14.72
N LEU A 147 -11.39 12.58 -14.64
CA LEU A 147 -10.21 12.21 -13.87
C LEU A 147 -10.53 12.04 -12.39
N ILE A 148 -11.33 12.94 -11.79
CA ILE A 148 -11.79 12.81 -10.40
C ILE A 148 -12.56 11.50 -10.18
N LYS A 149 -13.39 11.07 -11.14
CA LYS A 149 -14.10 9.78 -11.06
C LYS A 149 -13.12 8.60 -11.07
N LEU A 150 -12.08 8.64 -11.89
CA LEU A 150 -11.04 7.60 -11.91
C LEU A 150 -10.24 7.56 -10.60
N GLN A 151 -9.92 8.73 -10.04
CA GLN A 151 -9.28 8.80 -8.74
C GLN A 151 -10.18 8.19 -7.64
N ASN A 152 -11.49 8.45 -7.65
CA ASN A 152 -12.43 7.80 -6.73
C ASN A 152 -12.47 6.28 -6.91
N LYS A 153 -12.53 5.80 -8.17
CA LYS A 153 -12.47 4.36 -8.47
C LYS A 153 -11.20 3.71 -7.92
N PHE A 154 -10.05 4.38 -8.01
CA PHE A 154 -8.81 3.89 -7.40
C PHE A 154 -8.86 3.91 -5.86
N ARG A 155 -9.41 4.96 -5.25
CA ARG A 155 -9.55 5.07 -3.78
C ARG A 155 -10.43 3.96 -3.19
N GLU A 156 -11.47 3.56 -3.92
CA GLU A 156 -12.38 2.48 -3.54
C GLU A 156 -11.75 1.09 -3.76
N SER A 157 -10.65 1.01 -4.52
CA SER A 157 -9.90 -0.23 -4.71
C SER A 157 -9.11 -0.62 -3.45
N VAL A 158 -8.67 -1.87 -3.42
CA VAL A 158 -7.85 -2.44 -2.33
C VAL A 158 -6.51 -1.72 -2.14
N TYR A 159 -6.04 -0.99 -3.16
CA TYR A 159 -4.79 -0.22 -3.14
C TYR A 159 -5.01 1.28 -2.85
N GLY A 160 -6.27 1.71 -2.69
CA GLY A 160 -6.63 3.11 -2.48
C GLY A 160 -6.26 3.65 -1.10
N GLY A 161 -6.05 2.76 -0.12
CA GLY A 161 -5.68 3.13 1.24
C GLY A 161 -4.24 3.67 1.30
N PRO A 162 -3.98 4.85 1.91
CA PRO A 162 -2.67 5.50 1.89
C PRO A 162 -1.56 4.65 2.51
N THR A 163 -1.85 3.93 3.60
CA THR A 163 -0.88 3.03 4.26
C THR A 163 -0.58 1.80 3.40
N VAL A 164 -1.61 1.20 2.79
CA VAL A 164 -1.45 0.01 1.93
C VAL A 164 -0.63 0.36 0.71
N TYR A 165 -0.95 1.48 0.06
CA TYR A 165 -0.22 1.97 -1.10
C TYR A 165 1.25 2.26 -0.76
N ALA A 166 1.52 2.94 0.36
CA ALA A 166 2.87 3.27 0.78
C ALA A 166 3.74 2.03 1.05
N LEU A 167 3.16 0.99 1.68
CA LEU A 167 3.86 -0.28 1.90
C LEU A 167 4.10 -1.03 0.59
N TRP A 168 3.10 -1.06 -0.31
CA TRP A 168 3.26 -1.65 -1.64
C TRP A 168 4.38 -0.95 -2.42
N GLN A 169 4.39 0.39 -2.44
CA GLN A 169 5.40 1.17 -3.16
C GLN A 169 6.80 0.92 -2.61
N ALA A 170 6.96 0.91 -1.28
CA ALA A 170 8.24 0.62 -0.65
C ALA A 170 8.71 -0.82 -0.94
N ALA A 171 7.80 -1.80 -0.91
CA ALA A 171 8.12 -3.18 -1.26
C ALA A 171 8.56 -3.31 -2.72
N TYR A 172 7.85 -2.64 -3.65
CA TYR A 172 8.22 -2.60 -5.06
C TYR A 172 9.62 -2.01 -5.27
N GLN A 173 9.93 -0.90 -4.61
CA GLN A 173 11.26 -0.25 -4.69
C GLN A 173 12.38 -1.09 -4.08
N GLN A 174 12.08 -1.86 -3.03
CA GLN A 174 13.02 -2.78 -2.39
C GLN A 174 13.12 -4.14 -3.10
N GLY A 175 12.37 -4.38 -4.18
CA GLY A 175 12.35 -5.66 -4.89
C GLY A 175 11.71 -6.80 -4.09
N ILE A 176 10.93 -6.48 -3.04
CA ILE A 176 10.17 -7.45 -2.25
C ILE A 176 8.95 -7.87 -3.08
N PRO A 177 8.75 -9.16 -3.36
CA PRO A 177 7.59 -9.59 -4.10
C PRO A 177 6.31 -9.37 -3.30
N THR A 178 5.27 -8.85 -3.95
CA THR A 178 3.98 -8.57 -3.29
C THR A 178 2.81 -8.99 -4.14
N CYS A 179 1.77 -9.51 -3.50
CA CYS A 179 0.47 -9.72 -4.13
C CYS A 179 -0.67 -9.45 -3.15
N TYR A 180 -1.82 -9.07 -3.67
CA TYR A 180 -3.04 -8.98 -2.87
C TYR A 180 -3.77 -10.32 -2.90
N LEU A 181 -4.14 -10.82 -1.72
CA LEU A 181 -4.90 -12.05 -1.54
C LEU A 181 -6.38 -11.71 -1.44
N TRP A 182 -7.08 -11.75 -2.58
CA TRP A 182 -8.47 -11.32 -2.70
C TRP A 182 -9.43 -12.06 -1.77
N GLU A 183 -9.24 -13.37 -1.60
CA GLU A 183 -10.12 -14.18 -0.73
C GLU A 183 -9.88 -13.92 0.76
N GLU A 184 -8.71 -13.43 1.14
CA GLU A 184 -8.34 -13.15 2.53
C GLU A 184 -8.47 -11.66 2.88
N GLY A 185 -8.55 -10.78 1.88
CA GLY A 185 -8.65 -9.33 2.09
C GLY A 185 -7.35 -8.69 2.60
N LEU A 186 -6.19 -9.23 2.23
CA LEU A 186 -4.89 -8.82 2.78
C LEU A 186 -3.76 -8.83 1.76
N MET A 187 -2.69 -8.10 2.06
CA MET A 187 -1.46 -8.09 1.27
C MET A 187 -0.54 -9.22 1.75
N GLN A 188 0.08 -9.92 0.81
CA GLN A 188 1.21 -10.80 1.06
C GLN A 188 2.50 -10.14 0.57
N TYR A 189 3.54 -10.21 1.40
CA TYR A 189 4.90 -9.80 1.11
C TYR A 189 5.80 -11.04 1.17
N GLY A 190 6.62 -11.26 0.15
CA GLY A 190 7.47 -12.43 0.03
C GLY A 190 6.74 -13.73 -0.32
N TYR A 191 7.49 -14.83 -0.35
CA TYR A 191 7.04 -16.14 -0.83
C TYR A 191 7.29 -17.27 0.16
N GLY A 192 6.41 -18.28 0.12
CA GLY A 192 6.58 -19.55 0.79
C GLY A 192 6.76 -19.40 2.30
N LYS A 193 7.76 -20.08 2.86
CA LYS A 193 8.10 -19.97 4.29
C LYS A 193 8.53 -18.58 4.75
N LYS A 194 8.95 -17.72 3.81
CA LYS A 194 9.42 -16.37 4.11
C LYS A 194 8.32 -15.31 3.97
N GLN A 195 7.09 -15.70 3.63
CA GLN A 195 6.01 -14.74 3.45
C GLN A 195 5.60 -14.08 4.78
N VAL A 196 5.15 -12.84 4.69
CA VAL A 196 4.44 -12.11 5.76
C VAL A 196 3.14 -11.58 5.16
N ARG A 197 2.05 -11.66 5.92
CA ARG A 197 0.73 -11.22 5.46
C ARG A 197 0.20 -10.13 6.37
N GLY A 198 -0.49 -9.14 5.82
CA GLY A 198 -1.01 -8.05 6.62
C GLY A 198 -1.98 -7.12 5.93
N VAL A 199 -2.64 -6.30 6.74
CA VAL A 199 -3.53 -5.22 6.32
C VAL A 199 -3.03 -3.93 6.97
N ALA A 200 -2.71 -2.93 6.16
CA ALA A 200 -2.06 -1.71 6.62
C ALA A 200 -0.80 -2.03 7.46
N THR A 201 -0.76 -1.65 8.74
CA THR A 201 0.38 -1.92 9.64
C THR A 201 0.18 -3.08 10.61
N THR A 202 -0.83 -3.92 10.37
CA THR A 202 -1.09 -5.11 11.19
C THR A 202 -0.75 -6.35 10.38
N PHE A 203 0.09 -7.21 10.95
CA PHE A 203 0.65 -8.39 10.30
C PHE A 203 0.27 -9.68 11.00
N ASP A 204 0.36 -10.82 10.30
CA ASP A 204 -0.03 -12.13 10.82
C ASP A 204 0.87 -12.66 11.96
N ILE A 205 2.02 -12.02 12.17
CA ILE A 205 2.90 -12.29 13.31
C ILE A 205 2.55 -11.46 14.55
N ASP A 206 1.70 -10.44 14.42
CA ASP A 206 1.33 -9.56 15.53
C ASP A 206 0.43 -10.31 16.52
N SER A 207 0.62 -10.05 17.83
CA SER A 207 -0.21 -10.69 18.84
C SER A 207 -1.61 -10.08 18.83
N HIS A 208 -2.60 -10.88 18.44
CA HIS A 208 -4.02 -10.51 18.53
C HIS A 208 -4.40 -10.02 19.94
N LEU A 209 -3.91 -10.69 20.99
CA LEU A 209 -4.15 -10.31 22.39
C LEU A 209 -3.63 -8.90 22.69
N ASP A 210 -2.41 -8.57 22.25
CA ASP A 210 -1.82 -7.26 22.48
C ASP A 210 -2.55 -6.18 21.66
N SER A 211 -2.90 -6.50 20.41
CA SER A 211 -3.69 -5.61 19.56
C SER A 211 -5.04 -5.28 20.19
N GLU A 212 -5.80 -6.30 20.61
CA GLU A 212 -7.07 -6.15 21.31
C GLU A 212 -6.91 -5.39 22.63
N PHE A 213 -5.84 -5.67 23.38
CA PHE A 213 -5.55 -4.99 24.63
C PHE A 213 -5.37 -3.48 24.46
N THR A 214 -4.76 -3.01 23.36
CA THR A 214 -4.65 -1.57 23.07
C THR A 214 -6.00 -0.88 22.83
N THR A 215 -7.04 -1.61 22.43
CA THR A 215 -8.39 -1.05 22.22
C THR A 215 -9.11 -0.76 23.55
N ARG A 216 -8.74 -1.49 24.60
CA ARG A 216 -9.28 -1.33 25.96
C ARG A 216 -8.51 -0.24 26.70
N LYS A 217 -8.85 1.02 26.39
CA LYS A 217 -8.09 2.22 26.79
C LYS A 217 -7.86 2.33 28.29
N ASP A 218 -8.85 1.95 29.10
CA ASP A 218 -8.77 1.93 30.56
C ASP A 218 -7.79 0.90 31.08
N ASP A 219 -7.92 -0.35 30.64
CA ASP A 219 -7.04 -1.44 31.08
C ASP A 219 -5.58 -1.22 30.62
N CYS A 220 -5.40 -0.78 29.38
CA CYS A 220 -4.09 -0.47 28.82
C CYS A 220 -3.42 0.68 29.61
N LYS A 221 -4.18 1.71 29.97
CA LYS A 221 -3.68 2.83 30.77
C LYS A 221 -3.31 2.39 32.19
N GLU A 222 -4.14 1.58 32.85
CA GLU A 222 -3.84 1.04 34.18
C GLU A 222 -2.57 0.17 34.15
N PHE A 223 -2.41 -0.64 33.10
CA PHE A 223 -1.19 -1.41 32.88
C PHE A 223 0.05 -0.52 32.77
N LEU A 224 -0.01 0.54 31.96
CA LEU A 224 1.10 1.49 31.84
C LEU A 224 1.41 2.19 33.18
N GLU A 225 0.37 2.57 33.94
CA GLU A 225 0.55 3.17 35.27
C GLU A 225 1.24 2.22 36.25
N ARG A 226 0.83 0.94 36.28
CA ARG A 226 1.42 -0.10 37.15
C ARG A 226 2.90 -0.36 36.82
N LEU A 227 3.30 -0.16 35.57
CA LEU A 227 4.70 -0.24 35.13
C LEU A 227 5.50 1.04 35.42
N GLY A 228 4.86 2.09 35.94
CA GLY A 228 5.50 3.35 36.30
C GLY A 228 5.63 4.34 35.14
N PHE A 229 4.95 4.10 34.02
CA PHE A 229 4.95 5.03 32.89
C PHE A 229 4.06 6.25 33.18
N PRO A 230 4.42 7.43 32.63
CA PRO A 230 3.69 8.67 32.91
C PRO A 230 2.35 8.69 32.17
N VAL A 231 1.26 8.36 32.85
CA VAL A 231 -0.12 8.51 32.36
C VAL A 231 -0.90 9.55 33.18
N PRO A 232 -1.95 10.19 32.63
CA PRO A 232 -2.78 11.10 33.41
C PRO A 232 -3.47 10.37 34.57
N LYS A 233 -3.37 10.87 35.80
CA LYS A 233 -4.07 10.26 36.94
C LYS A 233 -5.58 10.37 36.75
N GLY A 234 -6.31 9.29 36.96
CA GLY A 234 -7.74 9.24 36.67
C GLY A 234 -8.41 7.98 37.16
N ASP A 235 -9.73 7.94 37.04
CA ASP A 235 -10.56 6.77 37.34
C ASP A 235 -11.76 6.71 36.39
N ILE A 236 -12.41 5.56 36.33
CA ILE A 236 -13.66 5.37 35.60
C ILE A 236 -14.81 5.77 36.50
N VAL A 237 -15.72 6.57 35.95
CA VAL A 237 -16.92 7.04 36.63
C VAL A 237 -18.15 6.62 35.85
N THR A 238 -19.19 6.26 36.58
CA THR A 238 -20.48 5.77 36.08
C THR A 238 -21.64 6.70 36.45
N SER A 239 -21.38 7.71 37.29
CA SER A 239 -22.34 8.74 37.67
C SER A 239 -21.70 10.12 37.76
N GLU A 240 -22.52 11.17 37.61
CA GLU A 240 -22.09 12.56 37.80
C GLU A 240 -21.55 12.81 39.22
N THR A 241 -22.13 12.16 40.23
CA THR A 241 -21.68 12.27 41.63
C THR A 241 -20.28 11.71 41.80
N GLU A 242 -20.02 10.53 41.24
CA GLU A 242 -18.71 9.91 41.24
C GLU A 242 -17.68 10.77 40.50
N ALA A 243 -18.07 11.33 39.35
CA ALA A 243 -17.27 12.30 38.61
C ALA A 243 -16.89 13.51 39.49
N LEU A 244 -17.83 14.09 40.24
CA LEU A 244 -17.53 15.21 41.15
C LEU A 244 -16.57 14.81 42.26
N ASP A 245 -16.70 13.60 42.81
CA ASP A 245 -15.83 13.10 43.88
C ASP A 245 -14.41 12.82 43.39
N ILE A 246 -14.26 12.20 42.22
CA ILE A 246 -12.96 11.98 41.59
C ILE A 246 -12.32 13.32 41.21
N ALA A 247 -13.07 14.29 40.67
CA ALA A 247 -12.53 15.61 40.34
C ALA A 247 -11.98 16.35 41.57
N ARG A 248 -12.62 16.18 42.75
CA ARG A 248 -12.10 16.73 44.02
C ARG A 248 -10.80 16.06 44.47
N LYS A 249 -10.63 14.77 44.20
CA LYS A 249 -9.40 14.01 44.54
C LYS A 249 -8.24 14.34 43.59
N ILE A 250 -8.50 14.41 42.29
CA ILE A 250 -7.48 14.69 41.26
C ILE A 250 -7.09 16.18 41.27
N GLY A 251 -8.06 17.07 41.45
CA GLY A 251 -7.92 18.51 41.27
C GLY A 251 -8.15 18.95 39.82
N TYR A 252 -8.62 20.20 39.66
CA TYR A 252 -8.84 20.80 38.34
C TYR A 252 -7.52 21.35 37.74
N PRO A 253 -7.37 21.39 36.40
CA PRO A 253 -8.36 20.97 35.41
C PRO A 253 -8.39 19.45 35.17
N VAL A 254 -9.59 18.92 34.86
CA VAL A 254 -9.81 17.51 34.49
C VAL A 254 -10.29 17.39 33.05
N ALA A 255 -10.11 16.21 32.46
CA ALA A 255 -10.64 15.81 31.18
C ALA A 255 -11.68 14.70 31.38
N ILE A 256 -12.73 14.73 30.56
CA ILE A 256 -13.77 13.70 30.52
C ILE A 256 -13.78 13.08 29.13
N LYS A 257 -13.78 11.75 29.04
CA LYS A 257 -13.95 11.02 27.78
C LYS A 257 -14.75 9.74 28.01
N PRO A 258 -15.66 9.34 27.11
CA PRO A 258 -16.26 8.02 27.19
C PRO A 258 -15.18 6.93 27.02
N VAL A 259 -15.35 5.79 27.70
CA VAL A 259 -14.47 4.62 27.50
C VAL A 259 -14.57 4.14 26.05
N VAL A 260 -15.80 4.10 25.56
CA VAL A 260 -16.17 3.70 24.20
C VAL A 260 -16.18 4.89 23.27
N GLY A 261 -15.74 4.70 22.03
CA GLY A 261 -15.79 5.72 20.98
C GLY A 261 -14.44 6.08 20.36
N HIS A 262 -14.52 6.67 19.18
CA HIS A 262 -13.38 7.01 18.32
C HIS A 262 -13.40 8.50 17.93
N LYS A 263 -12.28 8.99 17.39
CA LYS A 263 -12.17 10.34 16.80
C LYS A 263 -12.44 11.52 17.74
N GLY A 264 -12.36 11.31 19.06
CA GLY A 264 -12.54 12.38 20.05
C GLY A 264 -14.00 12.77 20.33
N ILE A 265 -14.97 11.99 19.85
CA ILE A 265 -16.39 12.20 20.14
C ILE A 265 -16.63 12.02 21.65
N GLY A 266 -17.39 12.94 22.27
CA GLY A 266 -17.64 12.94 23.71
C GLY A 266 -16.46 13.41 24.59
N VAL A 267 -15.32 13.77 24.00
CA VAL A 267 -14.14 14.21 24.76
C VAL A 267 -14.21 15.69 25.10
N THR A 268 -14.13 16.02 26.39
CA THR A 268 -14.05 17.39 26.89
C THR A 268 -12.78 17.58 27.72
N PRO A 269 -11.71 18.16 27.14
CA PRO A 269 -10.51 18.52 27.89
C PRO A 269 -10.71 19.82 28.68
N ASN A 270 -9.79 20.09 29.62
CA ASN A 270 -9.67 21.36 30.34
C ASN A 270 -10.97 21.83 31.02
N VAL A 271 -11.69 20.91 31.67
CA VAL A 271 -12.80 21.25 32.56
C VAL A 271 -12.22 21.85 33.83
N ASN A 272 -12.60 23.08 34.17
CA ASN A 272 -11.97 23.87 35.24
C ASN A 272 -12.83 24.02 36.50
N ASP A 273 -14.11 23.63 36.45
CA ASP A 273 -15.04 23.81 37.56
C ASP A 273 -16.16 22.77 37.53
N SER A 274 -16.87 22.65 38.66
CA SER A 274 -17.94 21.67 38.86
C SER A 274 -19.14 21.88 37.94
N ARG A 275 -19.46 23.11 37.51
CA ARG A 275 -20.59 23.33 36.60
C ARG A 275 -20.26 22.81 35.21
N LYS A 276 -19.07 23.16 34.70
CA LYS A 276 -18.56 22.64 33.43
C LYS A 276 -18.42 21.13 33.45
N LEU A 277 -18.05 20.56 34.59
CA LEU A 277 -17.95 19.12 34.77
C LEU A 277 -19.29 18.41 34.52
N LYS A 278 -20.39 18.93 35.06
CA LYS A 278 -21.73 18.36 34.83
C LYS A 278 -22.10 18.38 33.35
N SER A 279 -21.89 19.51 32.69
CA SER A 279 -22.17 19.64 31.24
C SER A 279 -21.30 18.71 30.40
N ALA A 280 -20.02 18.58 30.75
CA ALA A 280 -19.08 17.69 30.08
C ALA A 280 -19.42 16.20 30.30
N TYR A 281 -19.85 15.84 31.51
CA TYR A 281 -20.29 14.48 31.83
C TYR A 281 -21.53 14.10 31.01
N ASN A 282 -22.56 14.95 31.01
CA ASN A 282 -23.78 14.71 30.23
C ASN A 282 -23.48 14.62 28.73
N PHE A 283 -22.53 15.41 28.23
CA PHE A 283 -22.10 15.28 26.84
C PHE A 283 -21.41 13.95 26.56
N ALA A 284 -20.53 13.48 27.45
CA ALA A 284 -19.90 12.19 27.30
C ALA A 284 -20.92 11.03 27.37
N VAL A 285 -21.97 11.15 28.20
CA VAL A 285 -23.08 10.16 28.24
C VAL A 285 -23.82 10.10 26.91
N LEU A 286 -24.18 11.26 26.32
CA LEU A 286 -24.86 11.32 25.02
C LEU A 286 -24.03 10.75 23.86
N ALA A 287 -22.71 10.65 24.04
CA ALA A 287 -21.80 10.09 23.06
C ALA A 287 -21.70 8.55 23.13
N ILE A 288 -22.21 7.93 24.19
CA ILE A 288 -22.21 6.47 24.39
C ILE A 288 -23.48 5.90 23.74
N PRO A 289 -23.38 4.81 22.94
CA PRO A 289 -24.55 4.14 22.37
C PRO A 289 -25.56 3.71 23.46
N GLU A 290 -26.86 3.74 23.14
CA GLU A 290 -27.93 3.45 24.11
C GLU A 290 -27.89 2.01 24.65
N ASP A 291 -27.29 1.08 23.90
CA ASP A 291 -27.12 -0.33 24.26
C ASP A 291 -25.84 -0.61 25.08
N GLU A 292 -25.01 0.40 25.32
CA GLU A 292 -23.76 0.26 26.06
C GLU A 292 -23.84 0.81 27.50
N SER A 293 -23.00 0.24 28.37
CA SER A 293 -22.92 0.70 29.76
C SER A 293 -22.23 2.06 29.84
N ILE A 294 -22.80 2.99 30.61
CA ILE A 294 -22.20 4.31 30.87
C ILE A 294 -20.89 4.13 31.64
N ARG A 295 -19.77 4.20 30.94
CA ARG A 295 -18.42 4.21 31.51
C ARG A 295 -17.65 5.39 30.92
N ILE A 296 -17.22 6.29 31.80
CA ILE A 296 -16.56 7.53 31.43
C ILE A 296 -15.23 7.62 32.17
N ILE A 297 -14.14 7.86 31.45
CA ILE A 297 -12.82 8.12 32.05
C ILE A 297 -12.78 9.58 32.48
N MET A 298 -12.55 9.79 33.77
CA MET A 298 -12.20 11.08 34.33
C MET A 298 -10.72 11.09 34.70
N GLU A 299 -9.97 12.03 34.13
CA GLU A 299 -8.52 12.10 34.36
C GLU A 299 -8.01 13.54 34.44
N GLN A 300 -6.79 13.71 34.94
CA GLN A 300 -6.10 14.98 34.95
C GLN A 300 -5.96 15.53 33.52
N SER A 301 -6.35 16.78 33.29
CA SER A 301 -6.13 17.43 32.00
C SER A 301 -4.70 17.96 31.93
N ILE A 302 -3.88 17.33 31.09
CA ILE A 302 -2.52 17.77 30.84
C ILE A 302 -2.51 18.82 29.73
N SER A 303 -1.87 19.96 29.98
CA SER A 303 -1.69 21.00 28.98
C SER A 303 -0.43 20.74 28.15
N GLY A 304 -0.56 20.83 26.84
CA GLY A 304 0.58 20.63 25.93
C GLY A 304 0.15 20.57 24.47
N ARG A 305 1.14 20.25 23.64
CA ARG A 305 0.98 19.88 22.23
C ARG A 305 0.82 18.36 22.16
N ASP A 306 0.06 17.93 21.17
CA ASP A 306 -0.21 16.52 20.89
C ASP A 306 0.87 15.96 19.96
N PHE A 307 1.43 14.81 20.31
CA PHE A 307 2.40 14.09 19.49
C PHE A 307 2.03 12.62 19.36
N ARG A 308 2.26 12.06 18.16
CA ARG A 308 2.39 10.61 17.95
C ARG A 308 3.86 10.25 17.91
N LEU A 309 4.27 9.34 18.78
CA LEU A 309 5.53 8.60 18.63
C LEU A 309 5.24 7.28 17.94
N LEU A 310 6.12 6.86 17.05
CA LEU A 310 5.99 5.62 16.31
C LEU A 310 7.19 4.73 16.58
N CYS A 311 6.92 3.51 17.03
CA CYS A 311 7.90 2.45 17.14
C CYS A 311 7.63 1.36 16.11
N VAL A 312 8.68 0.87 15.46
CA VAL A 312 8.65 -0.28 14.56
C VAL A 312 9.61 -1.33 15.11
N ASN A 313 9.13 -2.56 15.30
CA ASN A 313 9.89 -3.68 15.86
C ASN A 313 10.60 -3.32 17.19
N GLY A 314 9.88 -2.67 18.10
CA GLY A 314 10.42 -2.23 19.39
C GLY A 314 11.40 -1.04 19.33
N LYS A 315 11.63 -0.45 18.16
CA LYS A 315 12.55 0.68 17.95
C LYS A 315 11.82 1.94 17.55
N PHE A 316 12.22 3.07 18.13
CA PHE A 316 11.64 4.36 17.76
C PHE A 316 12.06 4.74 16.34
N VAL A 317 11.09 5.15 15.51
CA VAL A 317 11.34 5.53 14.11
C VAL A 317 10.95 6.98 13.85
N ALA A 318 9.80 7.42 14.36
CA ALA A 318 9.28 8.75 14.00
C ALA A 318 8.50 9.41 15.13
N ALA A 319 8.49 10.74 15.14
CA ALA A 319 7.58 11.53 15.95
C ALA A 319 6.91 12.62 15.09
N THR A 320 5.62 12.82 15.30
CA THR A 320 4.83 13.85 14.61
C THR A 320 4.02 14.64 15.62
N GLU A 321 4.17 15.97 15.62
CA GLU A 321 3.24 16.87 16.30
C GLU A 321 1.96 16.96 15.47
N ARG A 322 0.81 16.71 16.11
CA ARG A 322 -0.50 16.84 15.47
C ARG A 322 -1.14 18.13 15.94
N ARG A 323 -1.60 18.95 14.99
CA ARG A 323 -2.38 20.16 15.29
C ARG A 323 -3.81 20.02 14.80
N PRO A 324 -4.80 20.50 15.56
CA PRO A 324 -6.17 20.57 15.07
C PRO A 324 -6.27 21.42 13.80
N PRO A 325 -7.23 21.13 12.91
CA PRO A 325 -7.55 21.99 11.78
C PRO A 325 -7.82 23.43 12.26
N SER A 326 -7.33 24.40 11.50
CA SER A 326 -7.50 25.82 11.80
C SER A 326 -7.65 26.66 10.55
N VAL A 327 -8.31 27.81 10.68
CA VAL A 327 -8.36 28.85 9.65
C VAL A 327 -7.82 30.16 10.19
N VAL A 328 -7.31 31.01 9.31
CA VAL A 328 -6.83 32.35 9.64
C VAL A 328 -7.82 33.36 9.08
N GLY A 329 -8.37 34.22 9.94
CA GLY A 329 -9.28 35.27 9.54
C GLY A 329 -8.61 36.28 8.60
N ASN A 330 -9.36 36.73 7.61
CA ASN A 330 -8.96 37.80 6.69
C ASN A 330 -9.76 39.10 6.92
N GLY A 331 -10.72 39.09 7.85
CA GLY A 331 -11.60 40.22 8.19
C GLY A 331 -12.85 40.35 7.33
N TYR A 332 -13.07 39.49 6.33
CA TYR A 332 -14.22 39.63 5.41
C TYR A 332 -14.85 38.30 4.95
N SER A 333 -14.12 37.18 4.96
CA SER A 333 -14.66 35.86 4.60
C SER A 333 -15.20 35.12 5.80
N THR A 334 -16.23 34.31 5.58
CA THR A 334 -16.77 33.41 6.60
C THR A 334 -15.85 32.23 6.87
N ILE A 335 -15.99 31.56 8.02
CA ILE A 335 -15.24 30.32 8.30
C ILE A 335 -15.46 29.29 7.18
N ARG A 336 -16.69 29.12 6.69
CA ARG A 336 -17.03 28.22 5.58
C ARG A 336 -16.25 28.54 4.30
N GLU A 337 -16.12 29.82 3.95
CA GLU A 337 -15.34 30.26 2.79
C GLU A 337 -13.84 30.04 2.98
N LEU A 338 -13.32 30.32 4.18
CA LEU A 338 -11.93 30.07 4.53
C LEU A 338 -11.60 28.57 4.44
N ILE A 339 -12.49 27.69 4.94
CA ILE A 339 -12.37 26.24 4.80
C ILE A 339 -12.36 25.81 3.34
N LYS A 340 -13.29 26.33 2.52
CA LYS A 340 -13.34 26.04 1.08
C LYS A 340 -12.05 26.46 0.38
N LYS A 341 -11.49 27.63 0.72
CA LYS A 341 -10.22 28.11 0.17
C LYS A 341 -9.06 27.21 0.60
N GLU A 342 -9.02 26.82 1.87
CA GLU A 342 -7.97 25.95 2.41
C GLU A 342 -8.00 24.57 1.74
N ASN A 343 -9.18 23.98 1.55
CA ASN A 343 -9.36 22.68 0.89
C ASN A 343 -9.05 22.68 -0.62
N ARG A 344 -8.83 23.84 -1.25
CA ARG A 344 -8.37 23.93 -2.65
C ARG A 344 -6.86 23.79 -2.80
N LYS A 345 -6.11 23.86 -1.70
CA LYS A 345 -4.66 23.71 -1.71
C LYS A 345 -4.25 22.32 -2.22
N PRO A 346 -3.22 22.20 -3.07
CA PRO A 346 -2.73 20.91 -3.57
C PRO A 346 -2.46 19.89 -2.46
N GLU A 347 -1.98 20.36 -1.31
CA GLU A 347 -1.62 19.57 -0.14
C GLU A 347 -2.83 18.90 0.54
N ARG A 348 -4.04 19.44 0.31
CA ARG A 348 -5.34 18.95 0.80
C ARG A 348 -6.21 18.32 -0.29
N ARG A 349 -5.61 18.03 -1.45
CA ARG A 349 -6.29 17.21 -2.45
C ARG A 349 -6.64 15.88 -1.80
N ASP A 350 -7.69 15.26 -2.30
CA ASP A 350 -8.19 14.04 -1.71
C ASP A 350 -7.37 12.85 -2.18
N THR A 351 -6.04 12.83 -2.10
CA THR A 351 -5.23 11.77 -2.73
C THR A 351 -4.64 10.81 -1.70
N PRO A 352 -4.40 9.52 -2.03
CA PRO A 352 -3.67 8.60 -1.15
C PRO A 352 -2.27 9.10 -0.76
N THR A 353 -1.75 10.06 -1.51
CA THR A 353 -0.43 10.67 -1.34
C THR A 353 -0.48 12.11 -0.81
N SER A 354 -1.65 12.67 -0.49
CA SER A 354 -1.78 14.07 -0.06
C SER A 354 -1.39 14.27 1.39
N SER A 355 -0.47 15.20 1.66
CA SER A 355 0.07 15.45 3.00
C SER A 355 -0.98 15.80 4.07
N MET A 356 -2.15 16.31 3.66
CA MET A 356 -3.23 16.69 4.54
C MET A 356 -4.58 16.19 4.00
N SER A 357 -5.46 15.77 4.90
CA SER A 357 -6.86 15.53 4.56
C SER A 357 -7.62 16.85 4.39
N LYS A 358 -8.77 16.81 3.71
CA LYS A 358 -9.69 17.95 3.68
C LYS A 358 -10.22 18.24 5.08
N ILE A 359 -10.44 19.51 5.37
CA ILE A 359 -11.19 19.97 6.52
C ILE A 359 -12.67 19.70 6.24
N VAL A 360 -13.29 18.81 7.04
CA VAL A 360 -14.69 18.42 6.92
C VAL A 360 -15.51 19.18 7.96
N ILE A 361 -16.62 19.80 7.54
CA ILE A 361 -17.57 20.42 8.46
C ILE A 361 -18.49 19.30 8.96
N ASP A 362 -18.38 18.97 10.24
CA ASP A 362 -19.20 17.99 10.93
C ASP A 362 -19.82 18.57 12.21
N GLU A 363 -20.72 17.82 12.85
CA GLU A 363 -21.40 18.24 14.09
C GLU A 363 -20.41 18.56 15.22
N ALA A 364 -19.29 17.82 15.28
CA ALA A 364 -18.25 18.05 16.29
C ALA A 364 -17.56 19.41 16.12
N MET A 365 -17.25 19.79 14.88
CA MET A 365 -16.72 21.10 14.52
C MET A 365 -17.72 22.22 14.83
N GLU A 366 -18.97 22.09 14.36
CA GLU A 366 -20.01 23.09 14.58
C GLU A 366 -20.24 23.36 16.07
N ARG A 367 -20.29 22.29 16.87
CA ARG A 367 -20.40 22.39 18.32
C ARG A 367 -19.22 23.09 18.96
N TYR A 368 -18.00 22.81 18.51
CA TYR A 368 -16.82 23.48 19.06
C TYR A 368 -16.73 24.96 18.66
N LEU A 369 -17.16 25.31 17.46
CA LEU A 369 -17.33 26.72 17.08
C LEU A 369 -18.37 27.39 17.99
N TYR A 370 -19.50 26.74 18.26
CA TYR A 370 -20.53 27.27 19.14
C TYR A 370 -20.02 27.54 20.56
N GLU A 371 -19.19 26.65 21.12
CA GLU A 371 -18.53 26.88 22.42
C GLU A 371 -17.61 28.11 22.41
N GLN A 372 -17.00 28.41 21.27
CA GLN A 372 -16.21 29.63 21.04
C GLN A 372 -17.07 30.86 20.74
N ARG A 373 -18.41 30.72 20.78
CA ARG A 373 -19.40 31.74 20.39
C ARG A 373 -19.28 32.13 18.91
N LEU A 374 -18.98 31.15 18.07
CA LEU A 374 -18.84 31.27 16.62
C LEU A 374 -19.74 30.24 15.94
N ASP A 375 -19.98 30.43 14.66
CA ASP A 375 -20.56 29.45 13.75
C ASP A 375 -19.78 29.46 12.42
N VAL A 376 -20.16 28.58 11.50
CA VAL A 376 -19.53 28.44 10.19
C VAL A 376 -19.69 29.67 9.29
N ASP A 377 -20.66 30.54 9.57
CA ASP A 377 -20.94 31.76 8.80
C ASP A 377 -20.34 33.02 9.46
N SER A 378 -19.68 32.87 10.61
CA SER A 378 -18.99 33.94 11.32
C SER A 378 -17.77 34.44 10.54
N ILE A 379 -17.56 35.75 10.55
CA ILE A 379 -16.38 36.41 9.95
C ILE A 379 -15.34 36.63 11.05
N ILE A 380 -14.11 36.19 10.79
CA ILE A 380 -13.00 36.27 11.75
C ILE A 380 -12.11 37.47 11.43
N GLU A 381 -11.76 38.22 12.47
CA GLU A 381 -10.80 39.33 12.41
C GLU A 381 -9.51 38.93 11.72
N ARG A 382 -8.89 39.88 11.02
CA ARG A 382 -7.66 39.65 10.27
C ARG A 382 -6.56 39.09 11.19
N ASP A 383 -5.86 38.07 10.70
CA ASP A 383 -4.73 37.39 11.35
C ASP A 383 -5.09 36.60 12.64
N ARG A 384 -6.37 36.55 13.02
CA ARG A 384 -6.82 35.71 14.14
C ARG A 384 -6.96 34.26 13.68
N ILE A 385 -6.27 33.35 14.36
CA ILE A 385 -6.35 31.90 14.13
C ILE A 385 -7.53 31.34 14.93
N ILE A 386 -8.41 30.59 14.26
CA ILE A 386 -9.48 29.83 14.90
C ILE A 386 -9.22 28.34 14.67
N TYR A 387 -9.13 27.59 15.76
CA TYR A 387 -9.12 26.13 15.71
C TYR A 387 -10.54 25.63 15.54
N LEU A 388 -10.73 24.70 14.60
CA LEU A 388 -12.02 24.19 14.20
C LEU A 388 -12.44 22.95 15.00
N THR A 389 -11.50 22.26 15.65
CA THR A 389 -11.79 21.15 16.56
C THR A 389 -10.90 21.22 17.81
N LYS A 390 -11.31 20.55 18.89
CA LYS A 390 -10.49 20.41 20.12
C LYS A 390 -9.35 19.41 19.96
N VAL A 391 -9.60 18.34 19.22
CA VAL A 391 -8.68 17.19 19.09
C VAL A 391 -7.91 17.30 17.78
N ALA A 392 -6.63 16.96 17.81
CA ALA A 392 -5.73 17.00 16.67
C ALA A 392 -5.90 15.77 15.74
N ASN A 393 -7.11 15.59 15.20
CA ASN A 393 -7.38 14.50 14.26
C ASN A 393 -6.98 14.89 12.83
N ILE A 394 -5.96 14.21 12.28
CA ILE A 394 -5.47 14.45 10.93
C ILE A 394 -6.54 14.13 9.89
N SER A 395 -7.32 13.06 10.08
CA SER A 395 -8.37 12.64 9.14
C SER A 395 -9.49 13.69 8.97
N SER A 396 -9.65 14.60 9.94
CA SER A 396 -10.60 15.72 9.89
C SER A 396 -9.95 17.03 9.44
N GLY A 397 -8.77 16.95 8.80
CA GLY A 397 -8.04 18.10 8.26
C GLY A 397 -6.98 18.70 9.21
N GLY A 398 -6.61 17.99 10.27
CA GLY A 398 -5.47 18.35 11.11
C GLY A 398 -4.14 18.41 10.34
N ILE A 399 -3.14 19.01 10.96
CA ILE A 399 -1.81 19.25 10.36
C ILE A 399 -0.81 18.34 11.08
N SER A 400 0.00 17.61 10.31
CA SER A 400 1.13 16.82 10.78
C SER A 400 2.44 17.61 10.64
N ILE A 401 3.22 17.70 11.72
CA ILE A 401 4.52 18.38 11.71
C ILE A 401 5.57 17.39 12.19
N ASN A 402 6.60 17.14 11.36
CA ASN A 402 7.70 16.28 11.75
C ASN A 402 8.39 16.83 13.02
N ALA A 403 8.46 15.97 14.03
CA ALA A 403 9.12 16.21 15.29
C ALA A 403 10.22 15.18 15.61
N THR A 404 10.53 14.28 14.67
CA THR A 404 11.48 13.17 14.87
C THR A 404 12.85 13.65 15.35
N ASN A 405 13.42 14.68 14.72
CA ASN A 405 14.74 15.20 15.10
C ASN A 405 14.72 16.12 16.33
N LYS A 406 13.54 16.41 16.89
CA LYS A 406 13.38 17.33 18.03
C LYS A 406 13.13 16.59 19.34
N ILE A 407 12.82 15.30 19.30
CA ILE A 407 12.50 14.52 20.50
C ILE A 407 13.71 14.39 21.42
N HIS A 408 13.48 14.47 22.73
CA HIS A 408 14.52 14.22 23.72
C HIS A 408 14.89 12.72 23.79
N PRO A 409 16.17 12.35 23.94
CA PRO A 409 16.59 10.94 24.05
C PRO A 409 15.86 10.13 25.13
N ASP A 410 15.61 10.69 26.32
CA ASP A 410 14.81 10.02 27.36
C ASP A 410 13.41 9.60 26.89
N ASN A 411 12.80 10.37 25.98
CA ASN A 411 11.46 10.06 25.45
C ASN A 411 11.53 8.96 24.38
N ILE A 412 12.65 8.88 23.65
CA ILE A 412 12.94 7.76 22.75
C ILE A 412 13.05 6.46 23.56
N ILE A 413 13.88 6.47 24.60
CA ILE A 413 14.09 5.30 25.48
C ILE A 413 12.75 4.84 26.08
N LEU A 414 11.95 5.78 26.58
CA LEU A 414 10.60 5.50 27.10
C LEU A 414 9.71 4.83 26.03
N ALA A 415 9.70 5.34 24.80
CA ALA A 415 8.89 4.80 23.72
C ALA A 415 9.32 3.39 23.31
N GLU A 416 10.62 3.12 23.26
CA GLU A 416 11.16 1.77 23.01
C GLU A 416 10.85 0.80 24.15
N GLU A 417 10.95 1.24 25.40
CA GLU A 417 10.62 0.43 26.58
C GLU A 417 9.14 0.04 26.58
N ILE A 418 8.24 0.99 26.31
CA ILE A 418 6.81 0.70 26.15
C ILE A 418 6.59 -0.30 25.02
N ALA A 419 7.26 -0.13 23.87
CA ALA A 419 7.09 -1.01 22.74
C ALA A 419 7.51 -2.46 23.01
N GLN A 420 8.46 -2.70 23.91
CA GLN A 420 8.88 -4.05 24.30
C GLN A 420 7.83 -4.83 25.10
N HIS A 421 6.82 -4.15 25.66
CA HIS A 421 5.70 -4.81 26.35
C HIS A 421 4.64 -5.38 25.42
N PHE A 422 4.69 -5.07 24.12
CA PHE A 422 3.71 -5.51 23.13
C PHE A 422 4.39 -6.24 21.99
N ARG A 423 3.88 -7.40 21.59
CA ARG A 423 4.33 -8.11 20.39
C ARG A 423 3.59 -7.58 19.17
N LEU A 424 3.92 -6.34 18.81
CA LEU A 424 3.35 -5.61 17.68
C LEU A 424 4.47 -5.06 16.81
N THR A 425 4.39 -5.29 15.50
CA THR A 425 5.36 -4.78 14.53
C THR A 425 5.38 -3.26 14.53
N CYS A 426 4.21 -2.63 14.58
CA CYS A 426 4.08 -1.18 14.54
C CYS A 426 3.23 -0.69 15.73
N LEU A 427 3.78 0.24 16.52
CA LEU A 427 3.13 0.76 17.70
C LEU A 427 3.10 2.29 17.66
N GLY A 428 1.89 2.86 17.75
CA GLY A 428 1.70 4.30 17.91
C GLY A 428 1.48 4.66 19.38
N ILE A 429 2.24 5.60 19.91
CA ILE A 429 2.11 6.10 21.28
C ILE A 429 1.67 7.56 21.21
N ASP A 430 0.46 7.86 21.67
CA ASP A 430 -0.03 9.23 21.74
C ASP A 430 0.39 9.87 23.04
N VAL A 431 1.05 11.01 22.95
CA VAL A 431 1.59 11.72 24.10
C VAL A 431 1.25 13.20 24.05
N ILE A 432 1.05 13.79 25.22
CA ILE A 432 0.85 15.23 25.36
C ILE A 432 1.97 15.84 26.19
N THR A 433 2.59 16.89 25.65
CA THR A 433 3.65 17.63 26.34
C THR A 433 3.79 19.04 25.81
N LYS A 434 4.19 20.01 26.65
CA LYS A 434 4.51 21.36 26.22
C LYS A 434 5.69 21.37 25.24
N ASN A 435 6.68 20.51 25.47
CA ASN A 435 7.86 20.44 24.62
C ASN A 435 8.45 19.03 24.56
N ILE A 436 8.36 18.39 23.38
CA ILE A 436 8.88 17.05 23.14
C ILE A 436 10.42 16.96 23.22
N SER A 437 11.09 18.12 23.14
CA SER A 437 12.54 18.25 23.32
C SER A 437 13.00 18.23 24.78
N HIS A 438 12.07 18.16 25.75
CA HIS A 438 12.41 17.98 27.16
C HIS A 438 12.15 16.54 27.59
N SER A 439 12.95 16.04 28.54
CA SER A 439 12.73 14.73 29.15
C SER A 439 11.36 14.65 29.82
N TRP A 440 10.68 13.51 29.65
CA TRP A 440 9.42 13.18 30.30
C TRP A 440 9.51 13.24 31.83
N LYS A 441 10.72 13.06 32.39
CA LYS A 441 11.01 13.14 33.82
C LYS A 441 10.78 14.53 34.42
N ASN A 442 10.65 15.57 33.60
CA ASN A 442 10.44 16.96 34.04
C ASN A 442 8.96 17.30 34.34
N GLY A 443 8.03 16.34 34.31
CA GLY A 443 6.69 16.47 34.90
C GLY A 443 5.57 17.05 34.01
N ASN A 444 5.82 17.30 32.71
CA ASN A 444 4.78 17.72 31.74
C ASN A 444 4.79 16.78 30.54
N PHE A 445 4.71 15.48 30.77
CA PHE A 445 4.60 14.46 29.73
C PHE A 445 3.59 13.43 30.19
N ALA A 446 2.65 13.07 29.33
CA ALA A 446 1.68 12.03 29.64
C ALA A 446 1.32 11.24 28.39
N ILE A 447 1.25 9.92 28.55
CA ILE A 447 0.80 8.97 27.53
C ILE A 447 -0.73 8.91 27.59
N LEU A 448 -1.36 9.20 26.46
CA LEU A 448 -2.82 9.26 26.32
C LEU A 448 -3.41 7.92 25.90
N GLU A 449 -2.77 7.26 24.93
CA GLU A 449 -3.20 5.98 24.37
C GLU A 449 -2.05 5.28 23.62
N ILE A 450 -2.21 3.96 23.45
CA ILE A 450 -1.38 3.10 22.61
C ILE A 450 -2.24 2.59 21.46
N ASN A 451 -1.67 2.52 20.26
CA ASN A 451 -2.36 2.13 19.03
C ASN A 451 -1.60 1.00 18.33
N ALA A 452 -2.24 -0.16 18.13
CA ALA A 452 -1.66 -1.31 17.44
C ALA A 452 -1.69 -1.23 15.90
N ALA A 453 -2.53 -0.36 15.32
CA ALA A 453 -2.62 -0.15 13.87
C ALA A 453 -2.46 1.35 13.51
N PRO A 454 -1.30 1.97 13.81
CA PRO A 454 -1.13 3.40 13.60
C PRO A 454 -1.07 3.75 12.11
N GLY A 455 -1.72 4.85 11.71
CA GLY A 455 -1.53 5.42 10.39
C GLY A 455 -0.12 5.98 10.23
N ILE A 456 0.62 5.53 9.21
CA ILE A 456 2.02 5.92 8.99
C ILE A 456 2.19 7.10 8.03
N PHE A 457 1.14 7.40 7.28
CA PHE A 457 1.19 8.40 6.22
C PHE A 457 1.59 9.79 6.72
N MET A 458 1.17 10.16 7.94
CA MET A 458 1.54 11.43 8.56
C MET A 458 3.03 11.59 8.88
N HIS A 459 3.79 10.49 8.87
CA HIS A 459 5.25 10.49 9.00
C HIS A 459 5.92 10.49 7.62
N LEU A 460 5.34 9.77 6.65
CA LEU A 460 5.84 9.68 5.28
C LEU A 460 5.66 10.98 4.50
N ASN A 461 4.50 11.63 4.61
CA ASN A 461 4.25 12.91 3.96
C ASN A 461 3.68 13.93 4.97
N PRO A 462 4.52 14.46 5.89
CA PRO A 462 4.08 15.45 6.85
C PRO A 462 3.76 16.77 6.17
N ALA A 463 2.76 17.50 6.66
CA ALA A 463 2.42 18.82 6.14
C ALA A 463 3.54 19.85 6.36
N ILE A 464 4.35 19.69 7.42
CA ILE A 464 5.51 20.53 7.70
C ILE A 464 6.69 19.67 8.16
N GLY A 465 7.85 19.86 7.54
CA GLY A 465 9.08 19.16 7.86
C GLY A 465 9.43 18.07 6.84
N THR A 466 10.45 17.26 7.15
CA THR A 466 10.96 16.24 6.23
C THR A 466 10.19 14.93 6.36
N SER A 467 10.10 14.17 5.27
CA SER A 467 9.58 12.80 5.26
C SER A 467 10.40 11.87 6.15
N VAL A 468 9.75 10.87 6.76
CA VAL A 468 10.39 9.69 7.34
C VAL A 468 9.84 8.44 6.66
N ASP A 469 10.72 7.63 6.08
CA ASP A 469 10.35 6.40 5.36
C ASP A 469 10.01 5.25 6.31
N VAL A 470 8.88 5.42 7.01
CA VAL A 470 8.32 4.39 7.90
C VAL A 470 8.02 3.07 7.17
N PRO A 471 7.41 3.06 5.95
CA PRO A 471 7.19 1.82 5.20
C PRO A 471 8.47 0.97 5.04
N ALA A 472 9.60 1.60 4.68
CA ALA A 472 10.86 0.88 4.54
C ALA A 472 11.34 0.27 5.85
N HIS A 473 11.22 0.98 6.98
CA HIS A 473 11.55 0.44 8.30
C HIS A 473 10.67 -0.75 8.70
N ILE A 474 9.38 -0.72 8.36
CA ILE A 474 8.45 -1.83 8.58
C ILE A 474 8.90 -3.05 7.77
N LEU A 475 9.11 -2.90 6.46
CA LEU A 475 9.50 -4.02 5.61
C LEU A 475 10.86 -4.61 6.00
N SER A 476 11.81 -3.76 6.41
CA SER A 476 13.14 -4.18 6.88
C SER A 476 13.10 -5.01 8.16
N THR A 477 12.00 -4.96 8.92
CA THR A 477 11.80 -5.82 10.10
C THR A 477 11.65 -7.28 9.69
N PHE A 478 11.02 -7.52 8.54
CA PHE A 478 10.77 -8.86 8.00
C PHE A 478 11.87 -9.28 7.03
N PHE A 479 12.37 -8.34 6.23
CA PHE A 479 13.24 -8.58 5.09
C PHE A 479 14.44 -7.63 5.11
N PRO A 480 15.60 -8.05 5.66
CA PRO A 480 16.83 -7.26 5.58
C PRO A 480 17.24 -6.94 4.14
N SER A 481 16.91 -7.82 3.20
CA SER A 481 17.10 -7.64 1.76
C SER A 481 15.97 -8.25 0.95
N ALA A 482 15.89 -7.91 -0.34
CA ALA A 482 14.95 -8.52 -1.30
C ALA A 482 15.05 -10.05 -1.34
N GLN A 483 16.26 -10.57 -1.11
CA GLN A 483 16.56 -12.00 -1.14
C GLN A 483 15.97 -12.75 0.06
N ASP A 484 15.77 -12.06 1.18
CA ASP A 484 15.13 -12.60 2.38
C ASP A 484 13.61 -12.68 2.24
N ALA A 485 13.02 -11.98 1.28
CA ALA A 485 11.60 -12.13 0.95
C ALA A 485 11.31 -13.32 0.05
N ARG A 486 12.34 -14.02 -0.43
CA ARG A 486 12.21 -15.02 -1.51
C ARG A 486 12.71 -16.39 -1.08
N ILE A 487 12.03 -17.38 -1.64
CA ILE A 487 12.51 -18.77 -1.67
C ILE A 487 13.24 -19.01 -3.00
N PRO A 488 14.16 -19.99 -3.06
CA PRO A 488 14.69 -20.50 -4.32
C PRO A 488 13.58 -20.88 -5.31
N ILE A 489 13.78 -20.50 -6.58
CA ILE A 489 12.86 -20.84 -7.69
C ILE A 489 13.66 -21.43 -8.85
N ILE A 490 13.18 -22.55 -9.39
CA ILE A 490 13.66 -23.19 -10.61
C ILE A 490 12.56 -23.09 -11.65
N THR A 491 12.88 -22.51 -12.80
CA THR A 491 11.93 -22.28 -13.89
C THR A 491 12.31 -23.10 -15.12
N PHE A 492 11.33 -23.81 -15.66
CA PHE A 492 11.44 -24.55 -16.91
C PHE A 492 10.52 -23.91 -17.95
N ASN A 493 10.86 -23.92 -19.25
CA ASN A 493 9.82 -23.71 -20.28
C ASN A 493 9.00 -24.99 -20.51
N LYS A 494 9.61 -26.15 -20.27
CA LYS A 494 9.05 -27.47 -20.55
C LYS A 494 9.63 -28.50 -19.60
N ILE A 495 8.76 -29.27 -18.93
CA ILE A 495 9.16 -30.40 -18.06
C ILE A 495 8.03 -31.41 -17.93
N THR A 496 8.36 -32.70 -17.96
CA THR A 496 7.38 -33.79 -17.76
C THR A 496 7.15 -34.07 -16.28
N VAL A 497 6.02 -34.70 -15.93
CA VAL A 497 5.76 -35.16 -14.55
C VAL A 497 6.84 -36.11 -14.04
N LEU A 498 7.37 -36.98 -14.90
CA LEU A 498 8.41 -37.95 -14.53
C LEU A 498 9.72 -37.26 -14.17
N GLU A 499 10.19 -36.30 -14.98
CA GLU A 499 11.38 -35.51 -14.69
C GLU A 499 11.18 -34.67 -13.42
N LEU A 500 10.01 -34.03 -13.28
CA LEU A 500 9.66 -33.23 -12.12
C LEU A 500 9.69 -34.08 -10.82
N GLN A 501 9.10 -35.27 -10.84
CA GLN A 501 9.14 -36.22 -9.71
C GLN A 501 10.54 -36.73 -9.43
N ALA A 502 11.34 -37.01 -10.46
CA ALA A 502 12.73 -37.42 -10.30
C ALA A 502 13.57 -36.33 -9.62
N ILE A 503 13.41 -35.06 -10.03
CA ILE A 503 14.07 -33.92 -9.37
C ILE A 503 13.65 -33.84 -7.90
N ILE A 504 12.35 -33.91 -7.61
CA ILE A 504 11.82 -33.90 -6.24
C ILE A 504 12.45 -35.02 -5.41
N ASP A 505 12.51 -36.24 -5.95
CA ASP A 505 13.06 -37.39 -5.25
C ASP A 505 14.55 -37.24 -4.95
N GLN A 506 15.34 -36.78 -5.92
CA GLN A 506 16.77 -36.54 -5.72
C GLN A 506 17.01 -35.49 -4.63
N ILE A 507 16.27 -34.38 -4.67
CA ILE A 507 16.41 -33.33 -3.68
C ILE A 507 16.03 -33.84 -2.28
N LEU A 508 14.93 -34.58 -2.15
CA LEU A 508 14.48 -35.12 -0.86
C LEU A 508 15.38 -36.24 -0.32
N LEU A 509 16.13 -36.94 -1.18
CA LEU A 509 17.14 -37.91 -0.73
C LEU A 509 18.30 -37.22 0.00
N GLN A 510 18.71 -36.03 -0.48
CA GLN A 510 19.78 -35.24 0.14
C GLN A 510 19.28 -34.36 1.29
N HIS A 511 18.06 -33.82 1.16
CA HIS A 511 17.45 -32.86 2.09
C HIS A 511 16.01 -33.26 2.46
N PRO A 512 15.79 -34.28 3.30
CA PRO A 512 14.46 -34.85 3.56
C PRO A 512 13.46 -33.90 4.25
N GLN A 513 13.95 -32.84 4.89
CA GLN A 513 13.14 -31.88 5.64
C GLN A 513 12.51 -30.79 4.77
N ILE A 514 13.00 -30.57 3.55
CA ILE A 514 12.54 -29.44 2.75
C ILE A 514 11.17 -29.69 2.14
N LYS A 515 10.43 -28.60 1.93
CA LYS A 515 9.16 -28.59 1.22
C LYS A 515 9.34 -28.03 -0.18
N ILE A 516 9.12 -28.89 -1.17
CA ILE A 516 9.19 -28.56 -2.59
C ILE A 516 7.77 -28.43 -3.10
N GLY A 517 7.45 -27.29 -3.69
CA GLY A 517 6.25 -27.07 -4.48
C GLY A 517 6.65 -27.18 -5.92
N ALA A 518 5.97 -28.01 -6.68
CA ALA A 518 6.31 -28.28 -8.06
C ALA A 518 5.07 -28.24 -8.94
N VAL A 519 5.17 -27.61 -10.11
CA VAL A 519 4.02 -27.48 -11.02
C VAL A 519 4.47 -27.53 -12.48
N CYS A 520 3.73 -28.30 -13.26
CA CYS A 520 3.83 -28.45 -14.71
C CYS A 520 2.43 -28.43 -15.32
N ARG A 521 2.32 -28.46 -16.65
CA ARG A 521 1.04 -28.49 -17.37
C ARG A 521 0.11 -29.64 -16.97
N GLU A 522 0.67 -30.76 -16.50
CA GLU A 522 -0.08 -31.98 -16.18
C GLU A 522 -0.34 -32.17 -14.68
N GLY A 523 0.28 -31.38 -13.80
CA GLY A 523 0.14 -31.62 -12.37
C GLY A 523 0.82 -30.63 -11.46
N ILE A 524 0.32 -30.58 -10.23
CA ILE A 524 0.84 -29.82 -9.10
C ILE A 524 1.18 -30.79 -7.97
N PHE A 525 2.33 -30.59 -7.34
CA PHE A 525 2.86 -31.45 -6.30
C PHE A 525 3.38 -30.64 -5.12
N ILE A 526 3.22 -31.19 -3.93
CA ILE A 526 3.99 -30.81 -2.75
C ILE A 526 4.76 -32.03 -2.30
N ASN A 527 6.09 -31.97 -2.42
CA ASN A 527 6.97 -33.13 -2.37
C ASN A 527 6.40 -34.22 -3.31
N ARG A 528 6.21 -35.45 -2.81
CA ARG A 528 5.66 -36.58 -3.59
C ARG A 528 4.13 -36.58 -3.71
N CYS A 529 3.44 -35.64 -3.06
CA CYS A 529 1.98 -35.64 -2.98
C CYS A 529 1.37 -34.75 -4.07
N GLN A 530 0.69 -35.36 -5.04
CA GLN A 530 -0.10 -34.63 -6.02
C GLN A 530 -1.24 -33.87 -5.33
N LYS A 531 -1.45 -32.61 -5.75
CA LYS A 531 -2.51 -31.74 -5.27
C LYS A 531 -3.58 -31.52 -6.35
N PHE A 532 -4.67 -30.87 -5.97
CA PHE A 532 -5.71 -30.49 -6.91
C PHE A 532 -5.16 -29.49 -7.93
N TRP A 533 -5.36 -29.79 -9.22
CA TRP A 533 -4.89 -28.98 -10.34
C TRP A 533 -6.04 -28.10 -10.87
N SER A 534 -5.76 -26.82 -11.10
CA SER A 534 -6.68 -25.84 -11.68
C SER A 534 -6.35 -25.58 -13.16
N GLN A 535 -7.39 -25.31 -13.95
CA GLN A 535 -7.25 -24.89 -15.36
C GLN A 535 -6.59 -23.51 -15.50
N GLU A 536 -6.76 -22.63 -14.51
CA GLU A 536 -6.03 -21.36 -14.43
C GLU A 536 -4.63 -21.66 -13.91
N TYR A 537 -3.63 -21.63 -14.80
CA TYR A 537 -2.30 -22.15 -14.49
C TYR A 537 -1.67 -21.40 -13.32
N ASN A 538 -1.74 -20.07 -13.33
CA ASN A 538 -1.14 -19.20 -12.32
C ASN A 538 -1.77 -19.38 -10.93
N ARG A 539 -3.01 -19.85 -10.84
CA ARG A 539 -3.64 -20.18 -9.57
C ARG A 539 -2.95 -21.34 -8.86
N ASN A 540 -2.43 -22.31 -9.61
CA ASN A 540 -1.65 -23.42 -9.07
C ASN A 540 -0.36 -22.90 -8.41
N ILE A 541 0.36 -22.01 -9.10
CA ILE A 541 1.59 -21.41 -8.58
C ILE A 541 1.32 -20.56 -7.34
N GLN A 542 0.30 -19.68 -7.39
CA GLN A 542 -0.08 -18.87 -6.23
C GLN A 542 -0.42 -19.72 -5.01
N THR A 543 -1.07 -20.87 -5.21
CA THR A 543 -1.36 -21.83 -4.13
C THR A 543 -0.09 -22.37 -3.50
N LEU A 544 0.93 -22.70 -4.31
CA LEU A 544 2.23 -23.14 -3.81
C LEU A 544 2.95 -22.01 -3.06
N LEU A 545 3.05 -20.83 -3.66
CA LEU A 545 3.74 -19.66 -3.08
C LEU A 545 3.13 -19.19 -1.75
N ARG A 546 1.86 -19.52 -1.48
CA ARG A 546 1.18 -19.25 -0.20
C ARG A 546 1.45 -20.30 0.87
N HIS A 547 2.08 -21.43 0.54
CA HIS A 547 2.29 -22.51 1.48
C HIS A 547 3.35 -22.12 2.54
N PRO A 548 3.00 -22.08 3.84
CA PRO A 548 3.82 -21.45 4.89
C PRO A 548 5.11 -22.21 5.24
N GLN A 549 5.30 -23.40 4.69
CA GLN A 549 6.54 -24.16 4.85
C GLN A 549 7.27 -24.35 3.53
N LEU A 550 6.84 -23.72 2.43
CA LEU A 550 7.48 -23.92 1.13
C LEU A 550 8.92 -23.41 1.15
N ASP A 551 9.88 -24.29 0.83
CA ASP A 551 11.31 -23.97 0.77
C ASP A 551 11.78 -23.72 -0.67
N LEU A 552 11.18 -24.40 -1.66
CA LEU A 552 11.61 -24.37 -3.05
C LEU A 552 10.39 -24.44 -3.97
N LEU A 553 10.36 -23.60 -5.00
CA LEU A 553 9.41 -23.71 -6.10
C LEU A 553 10.10 -24.24 -7.37
N ILE A 554 9.50 -25.25 -8.00
CA ILE A 554 9.83 -25.69 -9.35
C ILE A 554 8.62 -25.45 -10.23
N ALA A 555 8.76 -24.64 -11.28
CA ALA A 555 7.61 -24.26 -12.10
C ALA A 555 7.95 -24.29 -13.60
N GLU A 556 7.00 -24.80 -14.37
CA GLU A 556 6.99 -24.69 -15.84
C GLU A 556 6.31 -23.37 -16.27
N TYR A 557 6.80 -22.73 -17.32
CA TYR A 557 6.11 -21.66 -18.01
C TYR A 557 6.31 -21.82 -19.51
N ALA A 558 5.31 -22.38 -20.16
CA ALA A 558 5.32 -22.52 -21.59
C ALA A 558 4.75 -21.26 -22.28
N GLU A 559 5.00 -21.15 -23.58
CA GLU A 559 4.59 -20.01 -24.40
C GLU A 559 3.11 -19.64 -24.24
N ASP A 560 2.20 -20.60 -24.37
CA ASP A 560 0.75 -20.36 -24.26
C ASP A 560 0.36 -19.81 -22.88
N THR A 561 0.97 -20.27 -21.79
CA THR A 561 0.77 -19.73 -20.44
C THR A 561 1.31 -18.31 -20.32
N LEU A 562 2.50 -18.04 -20.84
CA LEU A 562 3.11 -16.72 -20.80
C LEU A 562 2.25 -15.69 -21.58
N GLU A 563 1.77 -16.07 -22.75
CA GLU A 563 0.85 -15.26 -23.52
C GLU A 563 -0.51 -15.13 -22.84
N SER A 564 -1.05 -16.23 -22.28
CA SER A 564 -2.42 -16.31 -21.77
C SER A 564 -2.61 -15.70 -20.38
N GLU A 565 -1.64 -15.83 -19.48
CA GLU A 565 -1.76 -15.44 -18.06
C GLU A 565 -0.52 -14.69 -17.53
N GLY A 566 0.61 -14.75 -18.23
CA GLY A 566 1.90 -14.23 -17.75
C GLY A 566 2.40 -14.99 -16.52
N MET A 567 3.22 -14.34 -15.69
CA MET A 567 3.85 -14.92 -14.51
C MET A 567 3.33 -14.31 -13.21
N VAL A 568 3.42 -15.07 -12.11
CA VAL A 568 3.03 -14.61 -10.75
C VAL A 568 4.18 -14.53 -9.75
N TYR A 569 5.37 -15.00 -10.13
CA TYR A 569 6.59 -14.80 -9.35
C TYR A 569 7.63 -14.01 -10.13
N LYS A 570 8.61 -13.48 -9.40
CA LYS A 570 9.79 -12.81 -9.95
C LYS A 570 11.06 -13.46 -9.44
N GLY A 571 12.06 -13.53 -10.31
CA GLY A 571 13.39 -13.95 -9.94
C GLY A 571 13.53 -15.48 -9.86
N SER A 572 14.16 -16.05 -10.87
CA SER A 572 14.51 -17.47 -10.91
C SER A 572 15.99 -17.64 -10.59
N ASN A 573 16.29 -18.58 -9.69
CA ASN A 573 17.66 -18.97 -9.34
C ASN A 573 18.26 -19.87 -10.43
N ILE A 574 17.42 -20.70 -11.04
CA ILE A 574 17.79 -21.54 -12.18
C ILE A 574 16.73 -21.38 -13.26
N VAL A 575 17.15 -21.23 -14.51
CA VAL A 575 16.27 -21.26 -15.67
C VAL A 575 16.77 -22.33 -16.63
N VAL A 576 15.90 -23.29 -16.97
CA VAL A 576 16.20 -24.37 -17.90
C VAL A 576 15.25 -24.29 -19.10
N LEU A 577 15.81 -24.10 -20.29
CA LEU A 577 15.05 -23.93 -21.53
C LEU A 577 15.38 -25.05 -22.52
N ASP A 578 14.41 -25.89 -22.86
CA ASP A 578 14.50 -26.90 -23.93
C ASP A 578 13.83 -26.35 -25.20
N ASN A 579 14.64 -26.03 -26.21
CA ASN A 579 14.23 -25.48 -27.49
C ASN A 579 13.24 -24.30 -27.37
N PRO A 580 13.61 -23.22 -26.64
CA PRO A 580 12.68 -22.14 -26.34
C PRO A 580 12.29 -21.32 -27.57
N THR A 581 11.03 -20.89 -27.61
CA THR A 581 10.57 -19.86 -28.55
C THR A 581 11.07 -18.46 -28.15
N GLU A 582 10.91 -17.46 -29.02
CA GLU A 582 11.24 -16.06 -28.67
C GLU A 582 10.46 -15.57 -27.44
N THR A 583 9.20 -16.02 -27.28
CA THR A 583 8.36 -15.70 -26.12
C THR A 583 8.90 -16.35 -24.85
N GLU A 584 9.32 -17.61 -24.92
CA GLU A 584 9.85 -18.35 -23.76
C GLU A 584 11.23 -17.83 -23.31
N MET A 585 11.99 -17.21 -24.21
CA MET A 585 13.24 -16.53 -23.85
C MET A 585 13.04 -15.39 -22.83
N ILE A 586 11.81 -14.90 -22.64
CA ILE A 586 11.47 -13.87 -21.65
C ILE A 586 11.68 -14.37 -20.21
N LEU A 587 11.66 -15.69 -19.98
CA LEU A 587 11.99 -16.29 -18.68
C LEU A 587 13.40 -15.92 -18.20
N LEU A 588 14.30 -15.55 -19.13
CA LEU A 588 15.64 -15.06 -18.79
C LEU A 588 15.63 -13.65 -18.20
N ARG A 589 14.66 -12.80 -18.55
CA ARG A 589 14.51 -11.45 -17.98
C ARG A 589 14.21 -11.52 -16.49
N ASP A 590 13.51 -12.56 -16.07
CA ASP A 590 13.15 -12.81 -14.67
C ASP A 590 14.21 -13.64 -13.93
N ALA A 591 15.37 -13.94 -14.52
CA ALA A 591 16.47 -14.59 -13.82
C ALA A 591 17.22 -13.59 -12.90
N ILE A 592 17.60 -14.02 -11.69
CA ILE A 592 18.36 -13.15 -10.78
C ILE A 592 19.85 -13.09 -11.12
N ASP A 593 20.53 -12.07 -10.59
CA ASP A 593 21.99 -12.00 -10.62
C ASP A 593 22.62 -13.26 -9.98
N GLY A 594 23.54 -13.88 -10.71
CA GLY A 594 24.19 -15.13 -10.27
C GLY A 594 23.35 -16.39 -10.46
N SER A 595 22.22 -16.31 -11.16
CA SER A 595 21.45 -17.48 -11.58
C SER A 595 22.27 -18.45 -12.45
N ILE A 596 21.79 -19.68 -12.55
CA ILE A 596 22.26 -20.65 -13.54
C ILE A 596 21.23 -20.70 -14.66
N VAL A 597 21.65 -20.42 -15.88
CA VAL A 597 20.79 -20.50 -17.07
C VAL A 597 21.30 -21.61 -17.97
N ILE A 598 20.43 -22.55 -18.34
CA ILE A 598 20.75 -23.70 -19.18
C ILE A 598 19.81 -23.67 -20.37
N ILE A 599 20.35 -23.52 -21.58
CA ILE A 599 19.56 -23.42 -22.81
C ILE A 599 20.00 -24.51 -23.76
N LYS A 600 19.07 -25.38 -24.14
CA LYS A 600 19.24 -26.38 -25.20
C LYS A 600 18.59 -25.90 -26.48
N LYS A 601 19.36 -25.82 -27.57
CA LYS A 601 18.89 -25.59 -28.94
C LYS A 601 19.40 -26.72 -29.83
N ASP A 602 18.48 -27.55 -30.29
CA ASP A 602 18.76 -28.83 -30.93
C ASP A 602 19.67 -29.70 -30.03
N ASN A 603 20.92 -29.94 -30.44
CA ASN A 603 21.92 -30.70 -29.68
C ASN A 603 22.92 -29.80 -28.94
N ASN A 604 22.85 -28.48 -29.10
CA ASN A 604 23.76 -27.56 -28.41
C ASN A 604 23.15 -27.14 -27.08
N VAL A 605 23.94 -27.23 -26.02
CA VAL A 605 23.57 -26.77 -24.68
C VAL A 605 24.53 -25.68 -24.25
N SER A 606 23.98 -24.52 -23.93
CA SER A 606 24.73 -23.41 -23.33
C SER A 606 24.37 -23.29 -21.86
N ILE A 607 25.38 -23.32 -20.99
CA ILE A 607 25.27 -23.11 -19.54
C ILE A 607 25.92 -21.77 -19.21
N LEU A 608 25.16 -20.89 -18.57
CA LEU A 608 25.58 -19.55 -18.17
C LEU A 608 25.51 -19.44 -16.65
N HIS A 609 26.63 -19.09 -16.01
CA HIS A 609 26.68 -18.84 -14.58
C HIS A 609 27.73 -17.77 -14.22
N LYS A 610 27.33 -16.72 -13.48
CA LYS A 610 28.23 -15.64 -13.01
C LYS A 610 29.15 -15.05 -14.09
N GLY A 611 28.64 -14.92 -15.32
CA GLY A 611 29.40 -14.38 -16.46
C GLY A 611 30.35 -15.37 -17.15
N ALA A 612 30.46 -16.61 -16.66
CA ALA A 612 31.08 -17.71 -17.40
C ALA A 612 30.03 -18.41 -18.28
N SER A 613 30.39 -18.68 -19.53
CA SER A 613 29.60 -19.45 -20.48
C SER A 613 30.33 -20.74 -20.83
N GLU A 614 29.65 -21.87 -20.70
CA GLU A 614 30.12 -23.18 -21.14
C GLU A 614 29.16 -23.72 -22.21
N ASP A 615 29.69 -24.05 -23.39
CA ASP A 615 28.93 -24.64 -24.48
C ASP A 615 29.30 -26.12 -24.61
N LEU A 616 28.27 -26.97 -24.64
CA LEU A 616 28.35 -28.42 -24.71
C LEU A 616 27.55 -28.90 -25.92
N ILE A 617 28.01 -29.98 -26.57
CA ILE A 617 27.25 -30.66 -27.61
C ILE A 617 26.78 -31.99 -27.01
N LEU A 618 25.46 -32.19 -26.96
CA LEU A 618 24.86 -33.43 -26.51
C LEU A 618 25.05 -34.52 -27.56
N ASP A 619 25.67 -35.63 -27.15
CA ASP A 619 25.64 -36.87 -27.91
C ASP A 619 24.22 -37.44 -27.95
N VAL A 620 23.88 -38.20 -29.00
CA VAL A 620 22.53 -38.75 -29.24
C VAL A 620 22.01 -39.61 -28.07
N GLU A 621 22.90 -40.16 -27.25
CA GLU A 621 22.58 -41.00 -26.08
C GLU A 621 22.47 -40.21 -24.76
N THR A 622 22.86 -38.94 -24.73
CA THR A 622 22.89 -38.14 -23.49
C THR A 622 21.55 -37.42 -23.31
N ASP A 623 20.79 -37.83 -22.30
CA ASP A 623 19.55 -37.16 -21.90
C ASP A 623 19.84 -35.75 -21.35
N PHE A 624 19.08 -34.75 -21.81
CA PHE A 624 19.20 -33.37 -21.34
C PHE A 624 18.97 -33.27 -19.83
N PHE A 625 18.14 -34.16 -19.26
CA PHE A 625 17.95 -34.31 -17.83
C PHE A 625 19.26 -34.44 -17.05
N ASN A 626 20.22 -35.20 -17.57
CA ASN A 626 21.50 -35.45 -16.91
C ASN A 626 22.43 -34.22 -16.91
N VAL A 627 22.15 -33.21 -17.74
CA VAL A 627 22.95 -31.98 -17.79
C VAL A 627 22.51 -30.98 -16.73
N TYR A 628 21.21 -30.76 -16.57
CA TYR A 628 20.71 -29.76 -15.62
C TYR A 628 20.55 -30.29 -14.19
N LEU A 629 20.38 -31.61 -13.99
CA LEU A 629 20.22 -32.18 -12.64
C LEU A 629 21.41 -31.85 -11.70
N PRO A 630 22.69 -31.99 -12.10
CA PRO A 630 23.81 -31.62 -11.24
C PRO A 630 23.83 -30.13 -10.85
N ALA A 631 23.42 -29.25 -11.77
CA ALA A 631 23.34 -27.81 -11.50
C ALA A 631 22.26 -27.47 -10.46
N ILE A 632 21.14 -28.20 -10.48
CA ILE A 632 20.09 -28.11 -9.47
C ILE A 632 20.61 -28.55 -8.10
N GLU A 633 21.30 -29.69 -8.04
CA GLU A 633 21.87 -30.22 -6.79
C GLU A 633 22.90 -29.28 -6.17
N GLN A 634 23.82 -28.73 -6.98
CA GLN A 634 24.83 -27.77 -6.52
C GLN A 634 24.17 -26.51 -5.93
N THR A 635 23.15 -25.99 -6.60
CA THR A 635 22.45 -24.78 -6.16
C THR A 635 21.70 -25.02 -4.86
N ILE A 636 21.06 -26.19 -4.70
CA ILE A 636 20.33 -26.54 -3.48
C ILE A 636 21.28 -26.79 -2.31
N THR A 637 22.46 -27.36 -2.56
CA THR A 637 23.49 -27.53 -1.53
C THR A 637 23.99 -26.18 -1.03
N ILE A 638 24.21 -25.21 -1.93
CA ILE A 638 24.56 -23.81 -1.57
C ILE A 638 23.37 -23.11 -0.90
N ALA A 639 22.14 -23.47 -1.26
CA ALA A 639 20.90 -22.97 -0.67
C ALA A 639 20.56 -23.64 0.69
N GLY A 640 21.21 -24.74 1.05
CA GLY A 640 20.97 -25.47 2.30
C GLY A 640 21.38 -24.70 3.56
N ASP A 641 22.15 -23.63 3.40
CA ASP A 641 22.53 -22.67 4.44
C ASP A 641 21.51 -21.50 4.62
N TRP A 642 20.32 -21.55 3.99
CA TRP A 642 19.35 -20.43 3.86
C TRP A 642 18.03 -20.54 4.65
#